data_AF-A0A317ZVB9-F1
#
_entry.id   AF-A0A317ZVB9-F1
#
_cell.length_a   1.000
_cell.length_b   1.000
_cell.length_c   1.000
_cell.angle_alpha   90.00
_cell.angle_beta   90.00
_cell.angle_gamma   90.00
#
_symmetry.space_group_name_H-M   'P 1'
#
loop_
_entity.id
_entity.type
_entity.pdbx_description
1 polymer ?
#
loop_
_entity_poly.entity_id
_entity_poly.type
_entity_poly.pdbx_seq_one_letter_code
_entity_poly.pdbx_strand_id
1 'polypeptide(L)'
;MSNKYLNPLIGITVGSTVNGNNFKPSILQASITKMVAQKEVEMSMSGQSQYVYTDSLNQGTFGVSGSHGVKGVSKFTMALSGYVSNANATESKSISVDYNISMLSGIEYIDFDNLTSEEIINSLSKGPKTLALDVLKKFIDARDYSRGSSIQKDEKMKAWLKSLQDFIAAYGDGIVVGVIWGGIGSVTTTMTSTKQEDNWKYGESTEFTYSTIGNTVAIGETYEGSQKKQNSDVRISCGSQASGACVEKQVNDWFNVVANKSFSEVYDIKLLDKAPTQSSVSAPPKIPDFITEDDKEVKDKLKELGDLKDSKLFSVYQGYEEAKKDNTELTLEEFLINLERKNNVSGIDQVISEVNDNSLDVLSNGGVLPSRFKNKLQQINVTSTYSSSVSDYVPLGIWIINWSDIFPWMSMGFMNDVDSSESQMADYILKVRCMIQDLSTLNTIYNTFVASNINLDFCQLKSASQVADSFKSAQIKLCNNLEKEDAIKIAFDSLSQDAKSIYKHWNENSFLRNAELGFGIMIGDHSPSNHIIDNPTFPHPEAIYESSYCSYNQNNYSAFRSFVKAFPFIDTNGDIYAFGPSSMLLRKVYSDRTIFTKKGSIAMKLTPDKAKGILSNEDAQLIPIPYSAAEGMSWFGQGMGKSISSFSSLTDQLHKLRDELSRLNMCTLSSDSWPENWTYESPYHLRKLKSSYIGIVEEIKTIFG
;
A
#
# COMPACT_ATOMS: atom_id res chain seq x y z
N MET A 1 22.87 8.93 5.79
CA MET A 1 23.23 7.50 5.64
C MET A 1 22.22 6.86 4.70
N SER A 2 22.68 6.01 3.79
CA SER A 2 21.98 5.63 2.57
C SER A 2 20.73 4.78 2.81
N ASN A 3 19.55 5.32 2.47
CA ASN A 3 18.34 4.54 2.25
C ASN A 3 18.50 3.74 0.94
N LYS A 4 19.18 2.59 1.00
CA LYS A 4 18.94 1.45 0.08
C LYS A 4 17.79 0.68 0.74
N TYR A 5 16.63 0.40 0.13
CA TYR A 5 16.37 -0.08 -1.22
C TYR A 5 15.01 0.44 -1.73
N LEU A 6 14.99 1.02 -2.93
CA LEU A 6 13.81 1.63 -3.56
C LEU A 6 12.83 0.62 -4.17
N ASN A 7 13.33 -0.59 -4.44
CA ASN A 7 12.59 -1.64 -5.13
C ASN A 7 12.67 -2.91 -4.30
N PRO A 8 11.57 -3.36 -3.67
CA PRO A 8 11.57 -4.55 -2.84
C PRO A 8 11.71 -5.85 -3.65
N LEU A 9 11.51 -5.83 -4.98
CA LEU A 9 11.69 -7.01 -5.82
C LEU A 9 13.16 -7.24 -6.21
N ILE A 10 14.08 -6.34 -5.87
CA ILE A 10 15.49 -6.42 -6.27
C ILE A 10 16.08 -7.80 -5.97
N GLY A 11 16.66 -8.43 -7.01
CA GLY A 11 17.33 -9.72 -6.90
C GLY A 11 16.39 -10.93 -7.04
N ILE A 12 15.10 -10.73 -7.23
CA ILE A 12 14.17 -11.77 -7.69
C ILE A 12 14.39 -12.01 -9.19
N THR A 13 14.49 -13.27 -9.58
CA THR A 13 14.61 -13.70 -10.99
C THR A 13 13.61 -14.80 -11.31
N VAL A 14 13.44 -15.12 -12.59
CA VAL A 14 12.65 -16.29 -12.97
C VAL A 14 13.28 -17.55 -12.36
N GLY A 15 12.43 -18.37 -11.74
CA GLY A 15 12.81 -19.56 -10.99
C GLY A 15 13.03 -19.34 -9.50
N SER A 16 13.02 -18.10 -9.00
CA SER A 16 13.03 -17.81 -7.56
C SER A 16 11.85 -18.51 -6.87
N THR A 17 12.08 -19.13 -5.71
CA THR A 17 11.01 -19.81 -4.98
C THR A 17 10.38 -18.90 -3.93
N VAL A 18 9.10 -19.11 -3.64
CA VAL A 18 8.28 -18.22 -2.82
C VAL A 18 7.65 -18.98 -1.66
N ASN A 19 7.83 -18.48 -0.44
CA ASN A 19 7.15 -18.97 0.77
C ASN A 19 6.50 -17.78 1.47
N GLY A 20 5.20 -17.59 1.27
CA GLY A 20 4.50 -16.37 1.65
C GLY A 20 5.14 -15.14 0.99
N ASN A 21 5.75 -14.27 1.79
CA ASN A 21 6.41 -13.04 1.33
C ASN A 21 7.93 -13.17 1.14
N ASN A 22 8.50 -14.34 1.41
CA ASN A 22 9.94 -14.57 1.32
C ASN A 22 10.32 -15.20 -0.01
N PHE A 23 11.27 -14.58 -0.69
CA PHE A 23 11.82 -15.05 -1.95
C PHE A 23 13.19 -15.67 -1.71
N LYS A 24 13.40 -16.88 -2.23
CA LYS A 24 14.71 -17.53 -2.26
C LYS A 24 15.30 -17.47 -3.67
N PRO A 25 16.62 -17.67 -3.80
CA PRO A 25 17.29 -17.68 -5.11
C PRO A 25 16.65 -18.64 -6.11
N SER A 26 16.87 -18.37 -7.40
CA SER A 26 16.38 -19.23 -8.47
C SER A 26 16.91 -20.65 -8.35
N ILE A 27 16.01 -21.61 -8.58
CA ILE A 27 16.33 -23.04 -8.56
C ILE A 27 16.40 -23.65 -9.96
N LEU A 28 16.28 -22.84 -11.01
CA LEU A 28 16.42 -23.28 -12.40
C LEU A 28 17.90 -23.40 -12.75
N GLN A 29 18.27 -24.51 -13.40
CA GLN A 29 19.61 -24.76 -13.94
C GLN A 29 19.64 -24.67 -15.48
N ALA A 30 18.53 -24.99 -16.15
CA ALA A 30 18.39 -24.87 -17.59
C ALA A 30 17.68 -23.56 -17.96
N SER A 31 18.03 -23.01 -19.13
CA SER A 31 17.42 -21.79 -19.64
C SER A 31 16.14 -22.14 -20.37
N ILE A 32 15.02 -22.20 -19.64
CA ILE A 32 13.69 -22.51 -20.17
C ILE A 32 12.82 -21.26 -20.38
N THR A 33 13.44 -20.08 -20.39
CA THR A 33 12.75 -18.79 -20.43
C THR A 33 12.76 -18.17 -21.83
N LYS A 34 11.79 -17.28 -22.07
CA LYS A 34 11.73 -16.39 -23.23
C LYS A 34 11.63 -14.95 -22.77
N MET A 35 12.18 -14.04 -23.57
CA MET A 35 12.11 -12.60 -23.36
C MET A 35 11.24 -11.97 -24.45
N VAL A 36 10.21 -11.24 -24.04
CA VAL A 36 9.41 -10.40 -24.94
C VAL A 36 9.76 -8.96 -24.65
N ALA A 37 10.24 -8.25 -25.67
CA ALA A 37 10.54 -6.82 -25.53
C ALA A 37 9.26 -6.02 -25.27
N GLN A 38 9.33 -5.12 -24.31
CA GLN A 38 8.31 -4.11 -24.05
C GLN A 38 8.95 -2.73 -24.20
N LYS A 39 8.17 -1.75 -24.67
CA LYS A 39 8.68 -0.40 -24.92
C LYS A 39 7.70 0.62 -24.39
N GLU A 40 7.67 0.74 -23.07
CA GLU A 40 6.78 1.66 -22.39
C GLU A 40 7.59 2.51 -21.41
N VAL A 41 7.34 3.81 -21.46
CA VAL A 41 7.93 4.79 -20.56
C VAL A 41 6.78 5.62 -20.03
N GLU A 42 6.56 5.52 -18.73
CA GLU A 42 5.58 6.35 -18.04
C GLU A 42 6.32 7.41 -17.26
N MET A 43 5.84 8.65 -17.36
CA MET A 43 6.31 9.77 -16.56
C MET A 43 5.13 10.34 -15.80
N SER A 44 5.31 10.57 -14.51
CA SER A 44 4.30 11.16 -13.65
C SER A 44 4.90 12.24 -12.78
N MET A 45 4.05 13.14 -12.30
CA MET A 45 4.40 14.15 -11.30
C MET A 45 3.50 13.95 -10.09
N SER A 46 4.13 13.91 -8.93
CA SER A 46 3.48 13.87 -7.63
C SER A 46 4.00 15.03 -6.77
N GLY A 47 3.11 15.75 -6.13
CA GLY A 47 3.45 16.78 -5.13
C GLY A 47 3.31 16.24 -3.71
N GLN A 48 4.14 16.75 -2.80
CA GLN A 48 3.94 16.74 -1.36
C GLN A 48 3.94 18.20 -0.89
N SER A 49 2.78 18.80 -0.71
CA SER A 49 2.65 20.00 0.11
C SER A 49 1.94 19.65 1.39
N GLN A 50 2.54 19.88 2.55
CA GLN A 50 1.84 19.75 3.84
C GLN A 50 0.59 20.67 3.94
N TYR A 51 0.31 21.49 2.91
CA TYR A 51 -0.63 22.59 2.95
C TYR A 51 -1.53 22.83 1.70
N VAL A 52 -1.48 22.01 0.63
CA VAL A 52 -2.47 22.05 -0.51
C VAL A 52 -3.20 20.72 -0.63
N TYR A 53 -4.31 20.69 -1.33
CA TYR A 53 -4.77 19.52 -2.08
C TYR A 53 -3.79 19.11 -3.22
N THR A 54 -3.36 17.85 -3.27
CA THR A 54 -2.66 17.26 -4.43
C THR A 54 -2.99 15.78 -4.50
N ASP A 55 -3.44 15.23 -5.63
CA ASP A 55 -3.92 13.83 -5.74
C ASP A 55 -2.92 12.79 -5.20
N SER A 56 -1.64 13.15 -5.10
CA SER A 56 -0.53 12.33 -4.61
C SER A 56 0.01 12.67 -3.20
N LEU A 57 -0.67 13.51 -2.41
CA LEU A 57 -0.13 13.94 -1.12
C LEU A 57 0.02 12.76 -0.16
N ASN A 58 1.19 12.64 0.46
CA ASN A 58 1.63 11.49 1.26
C ASN A 58 1.82 10.17 0.50
N GLN A 59 1.98 10.19 -0.82
CA GLN A 59 2.51 9.02 -1.55
C GLN A 59 4.03 9.05 -1.63
N GLY A 60 4.72 9.20 -0.49
CA GLY A 60 6.00 8.51 -0.42
C GLY A 60 5.62 7.03 -0.36
N THR A 61 5.61 6.27 -1.46
CA THR A 61 5.53 4.80 -1.47
C THR A 61 5.82 4.28 -2.88
N PHE A 62 6.94 3.58 -3.07
CA PHE A 62 6.98 2.50 -4.06
C PHE A 62 6.27 1.31 -3.41
N GLY A 63 4.97 1.21 -3.68
CA GLY A 63 4.16 0.12 -3.16
C GLY A 63 4.20 -1.08 -4.10
N VAL A 64 4.22 -2.28 -3.54
CA VAL A 64 4.04 -3.51 -4.30
C VAL A 64 2.57 -3.87 -4.26
N SER A 65 1.92 -3.87 -5.42
CA SER A 65 0.55 -4.36 -5.60
C SER A 65 0.58 -5.84 -5.94
N GLY A 66 -0.23 -6.67 -5.29
CA GLY A 66 -0.35 -8.08 -5.66
C GLY A 66 -0.65 -9.03 -4.51
N SER A 67 -1.19 -10.20 -4.86
CA SER A 67 -1.55 -11.26 -3.92
C SER A 67 -0.89 -12.57 -4.35
N HIS A 68 -0.04 -13.16 -3.52
CA HIS A 68 0.44 -14.53 -3.66
C HIS A 68 0.07 -15.34 -2.42
N GLY A 69 0.12 -16.66 -2.56
CA GLY A 69 -0.41 -17.59 -1.58
C GLY A 69 -1.82 -18.01 -1.95
N VAL A 70 -2.04 -19.30 -1.81
CA VAL A 70 -3.22 -19.96 -2.37
C VAL A 70 -4.39 -19.97 -1.39
N LYS A 71 -4.10 -19.65 -0.12
CA LYS A 71 -5.10 -19.47 0.94
C LYS A 71 -5.64 -18.03 0.93
N GLY A 72 -6.91 -17.87 1.30
CA GLY A 72 -7.58 -16.56 1.35
C GLY A 72 -6.82 -15.54 2.21
N VAL A 73 -6.32 -15.99 3.36
CA VAL A 73 -5.54 -15.17 4.30
C VAL A 73 -4.23 -14.65 3.72
N SER A 74 -3.50 -15.48 2.95
CA SER A 74 -2.25 -15.04 2.32
C SER A 74 -2.53 -13.95 1.29
N LYS A 75 -3.58 -14.13 0.47
CA LYS A 75 -4.00 -13.13 -0.51
C LYS A 75 -4.41 -11.82 0.16
N PHE A 76 -5.14 -11.90 1.27
CA PHE A 76 -5.57 -10.76 2.07
C PHE A 76 -4.41 -10.00 2.72
N THR A 77 -3.50 -10.73 3.37
CA THR A 77 -2.30 -10.15 3.98
C THR A 77 -1.44 -9.43 2.93
N MET A 78 -1.32 -9.99 1.73
CA MET A 78 -0.47 -9.41 0.68
C MET A 78 -1.03 -8.13 0.08
N ALA A 79 -2.35 -8.05 -0.15
CA ALA A 79 -3.03 -6.80 -0.47
C ALA A 79 -2.73 -5.71 0.59
N LEU A 80 -2.58 -6.13 1.85
CA LEU A 80 -2.31 -5.23 2.97
C LEU A 80 -0.82 -5.00 3.27
N SER A 81 0.13 -5.82 2.82
CA SER A 81 1.55 -5.65 3.17
C SER A 81 2.33 -4.72 2.23
N GLY A 82 1.79 -4.40 1.06
CA GLY A 82 2.50 -3.70 -0.02
C GLY A 82 2.92 -2.24 0.21
N TYR A 83 2.44 -1.57 1.26
CA TYR A 83 2.52 -0.10 1.38
C TYR A 83 2.87 0.38 2.79
N VAL A 84 4.11 0.17 3.22
CA VAL A 84 4.66 0.94 4.34
C VAL A 84 5.92 1.65 3.87
N SER A 85 5.83 2.95 3.67
CA SER A 85 6.97 3.77 3.26
C SER A 85 7.40 4.70 4.37
N ASN A 86 8.68 5.06 4.31
CA ASN A 86 9.32 6.10 5.07
C ASN A 86 8.76 7.48 4.67
N ALA A 87 7.59 7.82 5.19
CA ALA A 87 7.17 9.20 5.32
C ALA A 87 8.16 9.88 6.29
N ASN A 88 9.15 10.58 5.74
CA ASN A 88 10.04 11.43 6.53
C ASN A 88 9.35 12.78 6.74
N ALA A 89 8.85 13.04 7.95
CA ALA A 89 8.37 14.35 8.32
C ALA A 89 9.56 15.33 8.41
N THR A 90 9.68 16.25 7.46
CA THR A 90 10.64 17.36 7.54
C THR A 90 10.10 18.45 8.46
N GLU A 91 10.98 19.03 9.29
CA GLU A 91 10.70 20.16 10.19
C GLU A 91 10.45 21.49 9.44
N SER A 92 10.77 21.52 8.15
CA SER A 92 10.74 22.74 7.35
C SER A 92 9.37 22.93 6.68
N LYS A 93 8.90 24.20 6.65
CA LYS A 93 7.81 24.69 5.79
C LYS A 93 8.20 24.41 4.34
N SER A 94 7.85 23.21 3.85
CA SER A 94 8.39 22.67 2.62
C SER A 94 7.34 22.06 1.71
N ILE A 95 7.52 22.32 0.42
CA ILE A 95 6.76 21.70 -0.66
C ILE A 95 7.76 20.82 -1.41
N SER A 96 7.53 19.52 -1.41
CA SER A 96 8.23 18.58 -2.28
C SER A 96 7.44 18.36 -3.56
N VAL A 97 8.12 18.21 -4.68
CA VAL A 97 7.53 17.69 -5.91
C VAL A 97 8.42 16.57 -6.39
N ASP A 98 7.88 15.36 -6.39
CA ASP A 98 8.49 14.14 -6.89
C ASP A 98 8.05 13.93 -8.32
N TYR A 99 9.01 13.93 -9.23
CA TYR A 99 8.78 13.59 -10.61
C TYR A 99 9.30 12.19 -10.85
N ASN A 100 8.43 11.28 -11.28
CA ASN A 100 8.74 9.86 -11.39
C ASN A 100 8.84 9.45 -12.86
N ILE A 101 9.71 8.48 -13.09
CA ILE A 101 9.81 7.75 -14.34
C ILE A 101 9.78 6.25 -14.06
N SER A 102 8.99 5.54 -14.86
CA SER A 102 9.00 4.08 -14.95
C SER A 102 9.28 3.71 -16.40
N MET A 103 10.27 2.85 -16.62
CA MET A 103 10.58 2.30 -17.94
C MET A 103 10.45 0.78 -17.89
N LEU A 104 9.63 0.24 -18.79
CA LEU A 104 9.47 -1.18 -19.04
C LEU A 104 10.30 -1.57 -20.27
N SER A 105 11.23 -2.51 -20.10
CA SER A 105 12.15 -2.93 -21.17
C SER A 105 11.80 -4.31 -21.75
N GLY A 106 11.26 -5.20 -20.93
CA GLY A 106 10.81 -6.52 -21.39
C GLY A 106 10.23 -7.38 -20.29
N ILE A 107 9.62 -8.48 -20.71
CA ILE A 107 9.07 -9.50 -19.82
C ILE A 107 9.80 -10.79 -20.10
N GLU A 108 10.49 -11.31 -19.08
CA GLU A 108 11.03 -12.66 -19.08
C GLU A 108 9.99 -13.62 -18.49
N TYR A 109 9.80 -14.78 -19.08
CA TYR A 109 8.90 -15.81 -18.53
C TYR A 109 9.31 -17.22 -18.92
N ILE A 110 8.91 -18.21 -18.14
CA ILE A 110 9.05 -19.63 -18.47
C ILE A 110 8.09 -19.96 -19.62
N ASP A 111 8.62 -20.51 -20.71
CA ASP A 111 7.86 -20.80 -21.92
C ASP A 111 7.10 -22.13 -21.82
N PHE A 112 6.12 -22.18 -20.93
CA PHE A 112 5.32 -23.37 -20.65
C PHE A 112 4.69 -24.00 -21.91
N ASP A 113 4.31 -23.20 -22.92
CA ASP A 113 3.70 -23.71 -24.15
C ASP A 113 4.62 -24.64 -24.96
N ASN A 114 5.94 -24.60 -24.72
CA ASN A 114 6.93 -25.48 -25.39
C ASN A 114 7.66 -26.39 -24.40
N LEU A 115 7.06 -26.64 -23.22
CA LEU A 115 7.63 -27.50 -22.19
C LEU A 115 6.64 -28.62 -21.83
N THR A 116 7.18 -29.78 -21.52
CA THR A 116 6.50 -30.91 -20.87
C THR A 116 6.88 -30.98 -19.39
N SER A 117 6.14 -31.76 -18.58
CA SER A 117 6.47 -31.93 -17.16
C SER A 117 7.88 -32.50 -16.94
N GLU A 118 8.34 -33.34 -17.87
CA GLU A 118 9.69 -33.89 -17.88
C GLU A 118 10.75 -32.78 -17.99
N GLU A 119 10.62 -31.93 -19.01
CA GLU A 119 11.58 -30.86 -19.29
C GLU A 119 11.62 -29.83 -18.16
N ILE A 120 10.48 -29.54 -17.53
CA ILE A 120 10.44 -28.68 -16.35
C ILE A 120 11.17 -29.34 -15.17
N ILE A 121 10.94 -30.62 -14.87
CA ILE A 121 11.66 -31.30 -13.78
C ILE A 121 13.16 -31.30 -14.03
N ASN A 122 13.59 -31.54 -15.28
CA ASN A 122 14.99 -31.54 -15.66
C ASN A 122 15.63 -30.16 -15.59
N SER A 123 14.84 -29.10 -15.79
CA SER A 123 15.30 -27.72 -15.61
C SER A 123 15.55 -27.32 -14.16
N LEU A 124 15.07 -28.10 -13.18
CA LEU A 124 15.31 -27.84 -11.75
C LEU A 124 16.70 -28.30 -11.34
N SER A 125 17.33 -27.54 -10.44
CA SER A 125 18.57 -27.95 -9.78
C SER A 125 18.41 -29.28 -9.02
N LYS A 126 19.54 -29.96 -8.75
CA LYS A 126 19.58 -31.32 -8.20
C LYS A 126 18.69 -31.53 -6.96
N GLY A 127 18.71 -30.59 -6.01
CA GLY A 127 17.92 -30.65 -4.78
C GLY A 127 16.41 -30.71 -5.03
N PRO A 128 15.81 -29.66 -5.63
CA PRO A 128 14.38 -29.64 -5.93
C PRO A 128 13.95 -30.75 -6.90
N LYS A 129 14.77 -31.10 -7.91
CA LYS A 129 14.51 -32.25 -8.78
C LYS A 129 14.36 -33.55 -7.97
N THR A 130 15.27 -33.80 -7.02
CA THR A 130 15.25 -35.01 -6.19
C THR A 130 13.99 -35.08 -5.32
N LEU A 131 13.65 -33.98 -4.62
CA LEU A 131 12.46 -33.97 -3.76
C LEU A 131 11.17 -34.05 -4.59
N ALA A 132 11.09 -33.37 -5.73
CA ALA A 132 9.92 -33.43 -6.60
C ALA A 132 9.64 -34.86 -7.11
N LEU A 133 10.70 -35.61 -7.47
CA LEU A 133 10.61 -37.02 -7.86
C LEU A 133 10.27 -37.95 -6.69
N ASP A 134 10.68 -37.62 -5.46
CA ASP A 134 10.26 -38.37 -4.27
C ASP A 134 8.76 -38.19 -4.02
N VAL A 135 8.24 -36.96 -4.12
CA VAL A 135 6.78 -36.70 -4.02
C VAL A 135 6.02 -37.49 -5.08
N LEU A 136 6.49 -37.49 -6.34
CA LEU A 136 5.88 -38.28 -7.43
C LEU A 136 5.86 -39.77 -7.08
N LYS A 137 6.98 -40.32 -6.60
CA LYS A 137 7.08 -41.73 -6.22
C LYS A 137 6.09 -42.08 -5.11
N LYS A 138 6.00 -41.25 -4.06
CA LYS A 138 5.06 -41.47 -2.96
C LYS A 138 3.60 -41.32 -3.38
N PHE A 139 3.33 -40.43 -4.34
CA PHE A 139 2.02 -40.28 -4.95
C PHE A 139 1.60 -41.55 -5.68
N ILE A 140 2.47 -42.08 -6.56
CA ILE A 140 2.24 -43.34 -7.29
C ILE A 140 2.03 -44.50 -6.32
N ASP A 141 2.90 -44.64 -5.30
CA ASP A 141 2.77 -45.66 -4.25
C ASP A 141 1.40 -45.58 -3.55
N ALA A 142 0.93 -44.38 -3.23
CA ALA A 142 -0.37 -44.18 -2.56
C ALA A 142 -1.56 -44.43 -3.49
N ARG A 143 -1.45 -44.03 -4.77
CA ARG A 143 -2.48 -44.25 -5.81
C ARG A 143 -2.67 -45.74 -6.07
N ASP A 144 -1.59 -46.49 -6.26
CA ASP A 144 -1.66 -47.92 -6.60
C ASP A 144 -2.16 -48.77 -5.42
N TYR A 145 -1.99 -48.28 -4.19
CA TYR A 145 -2.57 -48.87 -2.98
C TYR A 145 -4.04 -48.51 -2.73
N SER A 146 -4.68 -47.73 -3.61
CA SER A 146 -6.13 -47.45 -3.54
C SER A 146 -7.02 -48.71 -3.56
N ARG A 147 -6.46 -49.87 -3.95
CA ARG A 147 -7.10 -51.20 -3.96
C ARG A 147 -6.74 -52.11 -2.76
N GLY A 148 -5.95 -51.63 -1.80
CA GLY A 148 -5.51 -52.36 -0.59
C GLY A 148 -6.42 -52.19 0.64
N SER A 149 -5.97 -52.65 1.82
CA SER A 149 -6.70 -52.42 3.09
C SER A 149 -6.66 -50.95 3.52
N SER A 150 -7.68 -50.50 4.25
CA SER A 150 -7.84 -49.08 4.65
C SER A 150 -6.67 -48.51 5.45
N ILE A 151 -6.03 -49.32 6.29
CA ILE A 151 -4.90 -48.92 7.13
C ILE A 151 -3.65 -48.63 6.29
N GLN A 152 -3.33 -49.52 5.34
CA GLN A 152 -2.16 -49.36 4.48
C GLN A 152 -2.31 -48.16 3.53
N LYS A 153 -3.54 -47.89 3.07
CA LYS A 153 -3.83 -46.70 2.25
C LYS A 153 -3.55 -45.40 3.03
N ASP A 154 -3.96 -45.32 4.29
CA ASP A 154 -3.70 -44.14 5.13
C ASP A 154 -2.21 -43.94 5.41
N GLU A 155 -1.45 -45.01 5.68
CA GLU A 155 0.00 -44.94 5.86
C GLU A 155 0.72 -44.39 4.61
N LYS A 156 0.32 -44.85 3.42
CA LYS A 156 0.90 -44.37 2.15
C LYS A 156 0.52 -42.92 1.87
N MET A 157 -0.71 -42.54 2.16
CA MET A 157 -1.17 -41.15 2.01
C MET A 157 -0.42 -40.20 2.95
N LYS A 158 -0.18 -40.60 4.20
CA LYS A 158 0.67 -39.85 5.15
C LYS A 158 2.11 -39.73 4.68
N ALA A 159 2.67 -40.78 4.09
CA ALA A 159 4.03 -40.75 3.54
C ALA A 159 4.13 -39.77 2.36
N TRP A 160 3.15 -39.74 1.47
CA TRP A 160 3.06 -38.74 0.40
C TRP A 160 2.92 -37.32 0.96
N LEU A 161 1.98 -37.10 1.89
CA LEU A 161 1.76 -35.78 2.49
C LEU A 161 3.04 -35.25 3.16
N LYS A 162 3.77 -36.11 3.87
CA LYS A 162 5.06 -35.76 4.46
C LYS A 162 6.08 -35.34 3.41
N SER A 163 6.24 -36.11 2.32
CA SER A 163 7.16 -35.74 1.25
C SER A 163 6.81 -34.39 0.60
N LEU A 164 5.51 -34.12 0.43
CA LEU A 164 5.03 -32.83 -0.08
C LEU A 164 5.35 -31.69 0.90
N GLN A 165 5.13 -31.89 2.20
CA GLN A 165 5.47 -30.91 3.24
C GLN A 165 6.98 -30.64 3.31
N ASP A 166 7.81 -31.68 3.17
CA ASP A 166 9.27 -31.54 3.14
C ASP A 166 9.72 -30.72 1.91
N PHE A 167 9.09 -30.95 0.74
CA PHE A 167 9.32 -30.15 -0.46
C PHE A 167 8.95 -28.68 -0.25
N ILE A 168 7.75 -28.40 0.26
CA ILE A 168 7.26 -27.03 0.51
C ILE A 168 8.11 -26.32 1.56
N ALA A 169 8.53 -27.02 2.62
CA ALA A 169 9.43 -26.45 3.63
C ALA A 169 10.77 -26.00 3.02
N ALA A 170 11.31 -26.79 2.07
CA ALA A 170 12.56 -26.47 1.39
C ALA A 170 12.40 -25.36 0.34
N TYR A 171 11.38 -25.45 -0.51
CA TYR A 171 11.24 -24.69 -1.76
C TYR A 171 9.97 -23.85 -1.86
N GLY A 172 9.28 -23.63 -0.74
CA GLY A 172 8.10 -22.77 -0.67
C GLY A 172 6.86 -23.33 -1.37
N ASP A 173 5.83 -22.51 -1.42
CA ASP A 173 4.51 -22.84 -1.96
C ASP A 173 4.45 -22.65 -3.49
N GLY A 174 5.36 -21.85 -4.05
CA GLY A 174 5.39 -21.55 -5.48
C GLY A 174 6.74 -21.08 -6.01
N ILE A 175 6.73 -20.74 -7.29
CA ILE A 175 7.90 -20.32 -8.06
C ILE A 175 7.56 -19.10 -8.92
N VAL A 176 8.50 -18.16 -9.01
CA VAL A 176 8.44 -17.02 -9.92
C VAL A 176 8.63 -17.54 -11.34
N VAL A 177 7.59 -17.38 -12.16
CA VAL A 177 7.58 -17.86 -13.55
C VAL A 177 7.73 -16.76 -14.57
N GLY A 178 7.60 -15.50 -14.15
CA GLY A 178 7.78 -14.35 -15.01
C GLY A 178 8.24 -13.13 -14.24
N VAL A 179 9.00 -12.27 -14.90
CA VAL A 179 9.56 -11.04 -14.36
C VAL A 179 9.46 -9.94 -15.40
N ILE A 180 8.92 -8.79 -15.00
CA ILE A 180 8.97 -7.54 -15.75
C ILE A 180 10.29 -6.85 -15.43
N TRP A 181 11.12 -6.66 -16.45
CA TRP A 181 12.42 -5.99 -16.34
C TRP A 181 12.33 -4.55 -16.79
N GLY A 182 12.95 -3.65 -16.02
CA GLY A 182 12.94 -2.23 -16.31
C GLY A 182 13.78 -1.40 -15.36
N GLY A 183 13.41 -0.14 -15.23
CA GLY A 183 13.99 0.78 -14.27
C GLY A 183 12.97 1.80 -13.80
N ILE A 184 13.12 2.23 -12.55
CA ILE A 184 12.31 3.30 -11.96
C ILE A 184 13.22 4.36 -11.39
N GLY A 185 12.79 5.61 -11.43
CA GLY A 185 13.55 6.70 -10.85
C GLY A 185 12.67 7.86 -10.49
N SER A 186 13.18 8.73 -9.64
CA SER A 186 12.53 9.99 -9.36
C SER A 186 13.53 11.12 -9.15
N VAL A 187 13.10 12.32 -9.50
CA VAL A 187 13.75 13.58 -9.14
C VAL A 187 12.82 14.31 -8.19
N THR A 188 13.29 14.57 -6.98
CA THR A 188 12.55 15.25 -5.92
C THR A 188 13.04 16.68 -5.81
N THR A 189 12.14 17.66 -5.91
CA THR A 189 12.44 19.07 -5.67
C THR A 189 11.72 19.54 -4.42
N THR A 190 12.46 19.87 -3.37
CA THR A 190 11.92 20.38 -2.12
C THR A 190 12.19 21.88 -2.00
N MET A 191 11.13 22.68 -1.92
CA MET A 191 11.17 24.12 -1.70
C MET A 191 10.89 24.41 -0.24
N THR A 192 11.84 25.00 0.49
CA THR A 192 11.73 25.33 1.91
C THR A 192 11.76 26.84 2.10
N SER A 193 10.77 27.43 2.79
CA SER A 193 10.83 28.85 3.15
C SER A 193 12.01 29.14 4.10
N THR A 194 12.79 30.19 3.84
CA THR A 194 13.90 30.63 4.70
C THR A 194 13.48 31.63 5.77
N LYS A 195 12.24 32.14 5.71
CA LYS A 195 11.66 33.00 6.73
C LYS A 195 10.70 32.24 7.65
N GLN A 196 10.83 32.47 8.95
CA GLN A 196 9.75 32.25 9.90
C GLN A 196 8.68 33.34 9.69
N GLU A 197 8.01 33.42 8.53
CA GLU A 197 6.96 34.42 8.36
C GLU A 197 5.76 34.10 9.29
N ASP A 198 5.28 35.15 9.97
CA ASP A 198 4.17 35.15 10.95
C ASP A 198 2.79 35.00 10.32
N ASN A 199 2.67 35.11 8.99
CA ASN A 199 1.40 35.02 8.28
C ASN A 199 1.49 34.05 7.10
N TRP A 200 0.85 32.89 7.24
CA TRP A 200 0.55 31.98 6.15
C TRP A 200 -0.64 32.53 5.34
N LYS A 201 -0.48 32.69 4.01
CA LYS A 201 -1.55 33.12 3.07
C LYS A 201 -1.84 32.09 1.99
N TYR A 202 -1.48 30.85 2.24
CA TYR A 202 -1.53 29.79 1.26
C TYR A 202 -2.96 29.20 1.19
N GLY A 203 -3.57 29.19 0.01
CA GLY A 203 -4.91 28.61 -0.20
C GLY A 203 -6.12 29.48 0.18
N GLU A 204 -5.93 30.70 0.72
CA GLU A 204 -7.05 31.60 1.09
C GLU A 204 -7.78 32.21 -0.12
N SER A 205 -7.16 32.26 -1.31
CA SER A 205 -7.72 33.00 -2.46
C SER A 205 -7.50 32.39 -3.85
N THR A 206 -6.87 31.22 -3.98
CA THR A 206 -6.59 30.60 -5.29
C THR A 206 -6.95 29.12 -5.34
N GLU A 207 -7.52 28.73 -6.49
CA GLU A 207 -7.80 27.37 -6.91
C GLU A 207 -6.50 26.62 -7.22
N PHE A 208 -6.30 25.46 -6.62
CA PHE A 208 -5.20 24.54 -6.98
C PHE A 208 -5.75 23.27 -7.62
N THR A 209 -5.10 22.81 -8.70
CA THR A 209 -5.43 21.56 -9.39
C THR A 209 -4.11 20.84 -9.71
N TYR A 210 -3.84 19.71 -9.05
CA TYR A 210 -2.68 18.85 -9.36
C TYR A 210 -3.16 17.46 -9.74
N SER A 211 -3.70 17.29 -10.95
CA SER A 211 -3.78 15.96 -11.55
C SER A 211 -4.34 15.93 -12.96
N THR A 212 -3.51 15.43 -13.87
CA THR A 212 -3.86 14.43 -14.88
C THR A 212 -2.56 14.00 -15.58
N ILE A 213 -2.51 12.77 -16.07
CA ILE A 213 -1.42 12.28 -16.93
C ILE A 213 -1.28 13.28 -18.10
N GLY A 214 -0.10 13.90 -18.23
CA GLY A 214 0.22 14.85 -19.31
C GLY A 214 0.04 16.35 -19.01
N ASN A 215 -0.42 16.75 -17.80
CA ASN A 215 -0.53 18.16 -17.42
C ASN A 215 0.66 18.64 -16.57
N THR A 216 1.20 19.82 -16.89
CA THR A 216 2.43 20.37 -16.31
C THR A 216 2.20 21.73 -15.64
N VAL A 217 2.47 21.80 -14.34
CA VAL A 217 2.40 23.01 -13.50
C VAL A 217 3.82 23.55 -13.31
N ALA A 218 4.01 24.86 -13.34
CA ALA A 218 5.33 25.45 -13.10
C ALA A 218 5.69 25.41 -11.61
N ILE A 219 6.99 25.29 -11.27
CA ILE A 219 7.45 25.23 -9.87
C ILE A 219 6.99 26.45 -9.05
N GLY A 220 6.91 27.62 -9.66
CA GLY A 220 6.45 28.87 -9.04
C GLY A 220 4.96 28.88 -8.72
N GLU A 221 4.14 28.29 -9.59
CA GLU A 221 2.70 28.09 -9.33
C GLU A 221 2.48 27.16 -8.15
N THR A 222 3.43 26.26 -7.89
CA THR A 222 3.38 25.33 -6.76
C THR A 222 3.64 26.00 -5.41
N TYR A 223 4.48 27.03 -5.36
CA TYR A 223 4.91 27.66 -4.11
C TYR A 223 4.07 28.87 -3.67
N GLU A 224 3.49 29.65 -4.60
CA GLU A 224 3.04 31.01 -4.27
C GLU A 224 1.77 31.45 -5.01
N GLY A 225 0.62 30.86 -4.68
CA GLY A 225 -0.69 31.14 -5.28
C GLY A 225 -1.24 32.57 -5.11
N SER A 226 -0.49 33.64 -5.47
CA SER A 226 -0.97 34.98 -5.94
C SER A 226 0.03 36.15 -5.78
N GLN A 227 1.25 35.99 -5.26
CA GLN A 227 2.20 37.11 -5.14
C GLN A 227 3.14 37.18 -6.37
N LYS A 228 3.00 38.22 -7.19
CA LYS A 228 3.76 38.45 -8.43
C LYS A 228 5.22 38.94 -8.20
N LYS A 229 5.98 38.41 -7.24
CA LYS A 229 7.36 38.87 -7.01
C LYS A 229 8.37 37.72 -7.03
N GLN A 230 9.27 37.76 -8.02
CA GLN A 230 10.43 36.87 -8.22
C GLN A 230 11.45 36.80 -7.05
N ASN A 231 11.20 37.47 -5.92
CA ASN A 231 12.06 37.49 -4.74
C ASN A 231 11.31 36.86 -3.56
N SER A 232 11.18 35.54 -3.58
CA SER A 232 10.70 34.77 -2.44
C SER A 232 11.90 34.19 -1.66
N ASP A 233 11.86 34.32 -0.34
CA ASP A 233 12.83 33.78 0.60
C ASP A 233 12.68 32.25 0.70
N VAL A 234 13.18 31.55 -0.33
CA VAL A 234 13.00 30.09 -0.52
C VAL A 234 14.33 29.44 -0.82
N ARG A 235 14.66 28.42 -0.02
CA ARG A 235 15.75 27.49 -0.30
C ARG A 235 15.21 26.28 -1.04
N ILE A 236 15.77 26.02 -2.21
CA ILE A 236 15.51 24.77 -2.95
C ILE A 236 16.56 23.74 -2.57
N SER A 237 16.12 22.51 -2.30
CA SER A 237 16.96 21.33 -2.25
C SER A 237 16.41 20.29 -3.21
N CYS A 238 17.25 19.75 -4.09
CA CYS A 238 16.88 18.70 -5.00
C CYS A 238 17.51 17.37 -4.55
N GLY A 239 16.77 16.28 -4.69
CA GLY A 239 17.26 14.92 -4.59
C GLY A 239 16.96 14.16 -5.88
N SER A 240 17.71 13.10 -6.14
CA SER A 240 17.37 12.15 -7.18
C SER A 240 17.65 10.74 -6.69
N GLN A 241 16.87 9.80 -7.22
CA GLN A 241 17.03 8.38 -6.94
C GLN A 241 16.68 7.58 -8.19
N ALA A 242 17.43 6.52 -8.43
CA ALA A 242 17.21 5.60 -9.55
C ALA A 242 17.41 4.16 -9.09
N SER A 243 16.63 3.24 -9.65
CA SER A 243 16.77 1.80 -9.53
C SER A 243 16.78 1.21 -10.93
N GLY A 244 17.91 0.59 -11.30
CA GLY A 244 18.22 0.17 -12.67
C GLY A 244 19.03 1.23 -13.44
N ALA A 245 20.20 0.86 -13.96
CA ALA A 245 21.08 1.79 -14.70
C ALA A 245 20.43 2.31 -16.00
N CYS A 246 19.44 1.58 -16.53
CA CYS A 246 18.70 1.91 -17.74
C CYS A 246 17.89 3.21 -17.65
N VAL A 247 17.60 3.73 -16.44
CA VAL A 247 16.98 5.06 -16.21
C VAL A 247 17.92 6.05 -15.51
N GLU A 248 19.07 5.61 -15.01
CA GLU A 248 19.97 6.41 -14.17
C GLU A 248 20.52 7.65 -14.89
N LYS A 249 20.96 7.50 -16.15
CA LYS A 249 21.42 8.64 -16.96
C LYS A 249 20.32 9.68 -17.10
N GLN A 250 19.10 9.25 -17.36
CA GLN A 250 17.95 10.14 -17.54
C GLN A 250 17.59 10.86 -16.24
N VAL A 251 17.56 10.15 -15.12
CA VAL A 251 17.32 10.73 -13.80
C VAL A 251 18.40 11.76 -13.47
N ASN A 252 19.67 11.49 -13.81
CA ASN A 252 20.77 12.43 -13.60
C ASN A 252 20.69 13.66 -14.52
N ASP A 253 20.39 13.46 -15.81
CA ASP A 253 20.19 14.56 -16.76
C ASP A 253 19.02 15.45 -16.34
N TRP A 254 17.94 14.84 -15.85
CA TRP A 254 16.77 15.53 -15.32
C TRP A 254 17.07 16.26 -14.01
N PHE A 255 17.80 15.63 -13.07
CA PHE A 255 18.26 16.24 -11.83
C PHE A 255 19.10 17.48 -12.09
N ASN A 256 19.98 17.46 -13.10
CA ASN A 256 20.81 18.60 -13.48
C ASN A 256 20.01 19.81 -14.00
N VAL A 257 18.75 19.62 -14.43
CA VAL A 257 17.87 20.74 -14.81
C VAL A 257 17.49 21.60 -13.60
N VAL A 258 17.47 21.04 -12.39
CA VAL A 258 17.04 21.72 -11.15
C VAL A 258 18.13 21.84 -10.09
N ALA A 259 19.16 21.00 -10.14
CA ALA A 259 20.23 21.00 -9.16
C ALA A 259 21.01 22.32 -9.15
N ASN A 260 21.33 22.81 -7.95
CA ASN A 260 22.13 24.01 -7.70
C ASN A 260 21.58 25.32 -8.31
N LYS A 261 20.31 25.36 -8.71
CA LYS A 261 19.63 26.57 -9.19
C LYS A 261 18.87 27.26 -8.05
N SER A 262 18.78 28.59 -8.12
CA SER A 262 17.95 29.39 -7.23
C SER A 262 16.46 29.22 -7.54
N PHE A 263 15.58 29.61 -6.61
CA PHE A 263 14.13 29.60 -6.83
C PHE A 263 13.72 30.45 -8.03
N SER A 264 14.32 31.64 -8.19
CA SER A 264 14.06 32.50 -9.35
C SER A 264 14.43 31.87 -10.70
N GLU A 265 15.45 30.98 -10.72
CA GLU A 265 15.90 30.32 -11.95
C GLU A 265 15.03 29.11 -12.34
N VAL A 266 14.27 28.57 -11.38
CA VAL A 266 13.41 27.40 -11.62
C VAL A 266 11.92 27.72 -11.56
N TYR A 267 11.54 28.95 -11.19
CA TYR A 267 10.16 29.42 -11.02
C TYR A 267 9.23 29.07 -12.19
N ASP A 268 9.62 29.39 -13.43
CA ASP A 268 8.81 29.14 -14.62
C ASP A 268 9.04 27.74 -15.24
N ILE A 269 9.88 26.89 -14.61
CA ILE A 269 10.17 25.58 -15.16
C ILE A 269 8.95 24.68 -14.96
N LYS A 270 8.35 24.27 -16.07
CA LYS A 270 7.48 23.10 -16.16
C LYS A 270 8.35 21.86 -16.27
N LEU A 271 8.58 21.21 -15.13
CA LEU A 271 9.62 20.18 -15.00
C LEU A 271 9.35 18.92 -15.84
N LEU A 272 8.08 18.58 -16.05
CA LEU A 272 7.66 17.51 -16.98
C LEU A 272 7.91 17.88 -18.46
N ASP A 273 7.75 19.15 -18.86
CA ASP A 273 8.07 19.62 -20.22
C ASP A 273 9.58 19.62 -20.51
N LYS A 274 10.39 19.64 -19.45
CA LYS A 274 11.85 19.54 -19.49
C LYS A 274 12.37 18.14 -19.13
N ALA A 275 11.47 17.19 -18.82
CA ALA A 275 11.85 15.81 -18.62
C ALA A 275 12.49 15.30 -19.93
N PRO A 276 13.63 14.59 -19.86
CA PRO A 276 14.28 14.14 -21.09
C PRO A 276 13.31 13.21 -21.83
N THR A 277 12.93 13.57 -23.05
CA THR A 277 12.15 12.68 -23.92
C THR A 277 12.97 11.43 -24.20
N GLN A 278 12.53 10.27 -23.69
CA GLN A 278 13.11 9.02 -24.12
C GLN A 278 12.66 8.74 -25.56
N SER A 279 13.55 8.99 -26.51
CA SER A 279 13.38 8.56 -27.89
C SER A 279 13.71 7.07 -28.10
N SER A 280 14.26 6.38 -27.09
CA SER A 280 14.62 4.97 -27.20
C SER A 280 14.67 4.26 -25.84
N VAL A 281 13.77 3.30 -25.64
CA VAL A 281 13.81 2.32 -24.54
C VAL A 281 15.07 1.46 -24.70
N SER A 282 15.82 1.27 -23.62
CA SER A 282 17.00 0.41 -23.60
C SER A 282 16.59 -1.05 -23.90
N ALA A 283 17.40 -1.77 -24.70
CA ALA A 283 17.07 -3.13 -25.11
C ALA A 283 16.98 -4.08 -23.91
N PRO A 284 15.98 -4.99 -23.82
CA PRO A 284 15.78 -5.84 -22.65
C PRO A 284 17.03 -6.63 -22.28
N PRO A 285 17.12 -7.12 -21.02
CA PRO A 285 18.20 -8.01 -20.61
C PRO A 285 18.37 -9.16 -21.61
N LYS A 286 19.63 -9.47 -21.97
CA LYS A 286 19.90 -10.68 -22.74
C LYS A 286 19.72 -11.88 -21.82
N ILE A 287 18.81 -12.76 -22.19
CA ILE A 287 18.65 -14.07 -21.55
C ILE A 287 19.44 -15.12 -22.34
N PRO A 288 19.90 -16.21 -21.70
CA PRO A 288 20.51 -17.31 -22.42
C PRO A 288 19.51 -17.97 -23.38
N ASP A 289 20.04 -18.70 -24.37
CA ASP A 289 19.20 -19.40 -25.33
C ASP A 289 18.36 -20.48 -24.66
N PHE A 290 17.16 -20.70 -25.20
CA PHE A 290 16.24 -21.71 -24.70
C PHE A 290 16.82 -23.12 -24.91
N ILE A 291 16.94 -23.90 -23.83
CA ILE A 291 17.49 -25.27 -23.84
C ILE A 291 16.55 -26.20 -23.06
N THR A 292 16.24 -27.35 -23.65
CA THR A 292 15.56 -28.46 -22.98
C THR A 292 16.52 -29.64 -22.79
N GLU A 293 16.35 -30.36 -21.68
CA GLU A 293 17.10 -31.58 -21.37
C GLU A 293 16.12 -32.75 -21.27
N ASP A 294 16.42 -33.84 -21.99
CA ASP A 294 15.71 -35.12 -21.89
C ASP A 294 16.45 -36.02 -20.88
N ASP A 295 15.70 -36.64 -19.98
CA ASP A 295 16.23 -37.58 -18.99
C ASP A 295 15.33 -38.80 -18.94
N LYS A 296 15.82 -39.89 -19.53
CA LYS A 296 15.09 -41.15 -19.62
C LYS A 296 14.63 -41.67 -18.25
N GLU A 297 15.40 -41.48 -17.18
CA GLU A 297 15.01 -41.94 -15.85
C GLU A 297 13.78 -41.15 -15.34
N VAL A 298 13.75 -39.85 -15.59
CA VAL A 298 12.61 -39.00 -15.24
C VAL A 298 11.40 -39.36 -16.09
N LYS A 299 11.60 -39.54 -17.40
CA LYS A 299 10.55 -39.95 -18.34
C LYS A 299 9.91 -41.28 -17.93
N ASP A 300 10.72 -42.27 -17.58
CA ASP A 300 10.22 -43.59 -17.19
C ASP A 300 9.43 -43.53 -15.87
N LYS A 301 9.84 -42.71 -14.90
CA LYS A 301 9.04 -42.44 -13.68
C LYS A 301 7.73 -41.71 -13.97
N LEU A 302 7.74 -40.75 -14.91
CA LEU A 302 6.53 -40.02 -15.29
C LEU A 302 5.53 -40.91 -16.05
N LYS A 303 5.99 -41.91 -16.81
CA LYS A 303 5.09 -42.89 -17.43
C LYS A 303 4.28 -43.68 -16.41
N GLU A 304 4.86 -43.98 -15.25
CA GLU A 304 4.17 -44.68 -14.15
C GLU A 304 3.02 -43.83 -13.56
N LEU A 305 2.98 -42.52 -13.80
CA LEU A 305 1.90 -41.62 -13.37
C LEU A 305 0.55 -41.90 -14.07
N GLY A 306 0.54 -42.42 -15.30
CA GLY A 306 -0.72 -42.71 -16.00
C GLY A 306 -1.68 -41.51 -16.08
N ASP A 307 -2.97 -41.74 -15.81
CA ASP A 307 -4.02 -40.71 -15.76
C ASP A 307 -4.24 -40.13 -14.34
N LEU A 308 -4.91 -38.98 -14.24
CA LEU A 308 -5.06 -38.23 -12.98
C LEU A 308 -6.38 -38.49 -12.23
N LYS A 309 -7.09 -39.59 -12.51
CA LYS A 309 -8.43 -39.85 -11.95
C LYS A 309 -8.52 -39.75 -10.43
N ASP A 310 -7.45 -40.14 -9.72
CA ASP A 310 -7.41 -40.13 -8.25
C ASP A 310 -6.88 -38.82 -7.65
N SER A 311 -6.40 -37.85 -8.44
CA SER A 311 -5.76 -36.61 -7.96
C SER A 311 -6.65 -35.80 -7.00
N LYS A 312 -7.97 -35.83 -7.23
CA LYS A 312 -8.96 -35.18 -6.36
C LYS A 312 -8.91 -35.71 -4.91
N LEU A 313 -8.71 -37.01 -4.72
CA LEU A 313 -8.60 -37.61 -3.38
C LEU A 313 -7.41 -37.03 -2.60
N PHE A 314 -6.29 -36.80 -3.28
CA PHE A 314 -5.07 -36.26 -2.69
C PHE A 314 -5.24 -34.79 -2.28
N SER A 315 -5.84 -33.96 -3.15
CA SER A 315 -6.19 -32.57 -2.80
C SER A 315 -7.11 -32.50 -1.58
N VAL A 316 -8.14 -33.36 -1.54
CA VAL A 316 -9.07 -33.43 -0.39
C VAL A 316 -8.35 -33.83 0.88
N TYR A 317 -7.50 -34.86 0.83
CA TYR A 317 -6.76 -35.32 2.01
C TYR A 317 -5.84 -34.23 2.57
N GLN A 318 -5.09 -33.55 1.70
CA GLN A 318 -4.20 -32.48 2.13
C GLN A 318 -4.97 -31.28 2.69
N GLY A 319 -6.08 -30.87 2.04
CA GLY A 319 -6.95 -29.80 2.54
C GLY A 319 -7.57 -30.12 3.89
N TYR A 320 -7.99 -31.37 4.10
CA TYR A 320 -8.54 -31.84 5.38
C TYR A 320 -7.50 -31.78 6.51
N GLU A 321 -6.30 -32.30 6.29
CA GLU A 321 -5.22 -32.25 7.29
C GLU A 321 -4.79 -30.81 7.59
N GLU A 322 -4.91 -29.89 6.63
CA GLU A 322 -4.69 -28.47 6.88
C GLU A 322 -5.79 -27.86 7.77
N ALA A 323 -7.06 -28.11 7.44
CA ALA A 323 -8.20 -27.60 8.22
C ALA A 323 -8.21 -28.13 9.67
N LYS A 324 -7.73 -29.36 9.89
CA LYS A 324 -7.60 -29.95 11.24
C LYS A 324 -6.61 -29.24 12.15
N LYS A 325 -5.69 -28.44 11.60
CA LYS A 325 -4.75 -27.66 12.43
C LYS A 325 -5.50 -26.60 13.24
N ASP A 326 -6.60 -26.08 12.70
CA ASP A 326 -7.40 -25.03 13.31
C ASP A 326 -8.63 -25.60 14.05
N ASN A 327 -9.18 -26.73 13.58
CA ASN A 327 -10.23 -27.47 14.26
C ASN A 327 -9.89 -28.96 14.39
N THR A 328 -9.34 -29.36 15.54
CA THR A 328 -8.89 -30.74 15.78
C THR A 328 -10.03 -31.77 15.83
N GLU A 329 -11.27 -31.33 16.02
CA GLU A 329 -12.45 -32.20 16.08
C GLU A 329 -13.13 -32.40 14.72
N LEU A 330 -12.71 -31.66 13.69
CA LEU A 330 -13.26 -31.74 12.33
C LEU A 330 -13.15 -33.15 11.77
N THR A 331 -14.29 -33.73 11.38
CA THR A 331 -14.33 -35.03 10.70
C THR A 331 -14.18 -34.88 9.19
N LEU A 332 -13.74 -35.95 8.52
CA LEU A 332 -13.61 -35.95 7.05
C LEU A 332 -14.98 -35.77 6.36
N GLU A 333 -16.04 -36.33 6.92
CA GLU A 333 -17.42 -36.19 6.40
C GLU A 333 -17.89 -34.73 6.48
N GLU A 334 -17.66 -34.07 7.62
CA GLU A 334 -17.95 -32.64 7.77
C GLU A 334 -17.10 -31.79 6.83
N PHE A 335 -15.82 -32.11 6.65
CA PHE A 335 -14.95 -31.41 5.71
C PHE A 335 -15.47 -31.53 4.27
N LEU A 336 -15.87 -32.74 3.83
CA LEU A 336 -16.44 -32.97 2.51
C LEU A 336 -17.73 -32.17 2.28
N ILE A 337 -18.61 -32.09 3.28
CA ILE A 337 -19.82 -31.24 3.21
C ILE A 337 -19.44 -29.75 3.10
N ASN A 338 -18.38 -29.34 3.80
CA ASN A 338 -17.93 -27.95 3.79
C ASN A 338 -17.18 -27.57 2.51
N LEU A 339 -16.58 -28.51 1.77
CA LEU A 339 -15.90 -28.25 0.48
C LEU A 339 -16.81 -27.54 -0.55
N GLU A 340 -18.10 -27.84 -0.55
CA GLU A 340 -19.06 -27.28 -1.51
C GLU A 340 -19.72 -25.98 -1.03
N ARG A 341 -19.50 -25.60 0.24
CA ARG A 341 -20.03 -24.34 0.78
C ARG A 341 -19.33 -23.16 0.14
N LYS A 342 -20.07 -22.08 -0.10
CA LYS A 342 -19.48 -20.82 -0.56
C LYS A 342 -18.57 -20.23 0.51
N ASN A 343 -17.51 -19.57 0.05
CA ASN A 343 -16.56 -18.95 0.95
C ASN A 343 -17.22 -17.85 1.78
N ASN A 344 -16.81 -17.71 3.04
CA ASN A 344 -17.24 -16.59 3.87
C ASN A 344 -16.32 -15.39 3.62
N VAL A 345 -16.90 -14.26 3.19
CA VAL A 345 -16.16 -13.01 2.95
C VAL A 345 -16.48 -11.92 3.97
N SER A 346 -17.25 -12.23 5.02
CA SER A 346 -17.69 -11.24 6.01
C SER A 346 -16.53 -10.53 6.71
N GLY A 347 -15.40 -11.23 6.93
CA GLY A 347 -14.20 -10.62 7.51
C GLY A 347 -13.57 -9.56 6.61
N ILE A 348 -13.62 -9.76 5.28
CA ILE A 348 -13.12 -8.77 4.31
C ILE A 348 -14.11 -7.62 4.17
N ASP A 349 -15.42 -7.91 4.15
CA ASP A 349 -16.46 -6.86 4.11
C ASP A 349 -16.36 -5.94 5.34
N GLN A 350 -16.10 -6.49 6.54
CA GLN A 350 -15.86 -5.71 7.75
C GLN A 350 -14.64 -4.79 7.59
N VAL A 351 -13.52 -5.33 7.11
CA VAL A 351 -12.28 -4.56 6.91
C VAL A 351 -12.46 -3.45 5.86
N ILE A 352 -13.18 -3.73 4.77
CA ILE A 352 -13.52 -2.71 3.78
C ILE A 352 -14.33 -1.58 4.43
N SER A 353 -15.32 -1.90 5.28
CA SER A 353 -16.07 -0.89 6.02
C SER A 353 -15.16 -0.09 6.93
N GLU A 354 -14.32 -0.74 7.73
CA GLU A 354 -13.41 -0.07 8.68
C GLU A 354 -12.39 0.85 7.99
N VAL A 355 -11.90 0.45 6.81
CA VAL A 355 -11.02 1.26 5.96
C VAL A 355 -11.78 2.45 5.38
N ASN A 356 -12.96 2.23 4.79
CA ASN A 356 -13.76 3.30 4.17
C ASN A 356 -14.24 4.34 5.20
N ASP A 357 -14.60 3.90 6.40
CA ASP A 357 -15.10 4.74 7.49
C ASP A 357 -13.96 5.36 8.33
N ASN A 358 -12.70 5.00 8.06
CA ASN A 358 -11.52 5.31 8.87
C ASN A 358 -11.66 4.97 10.36
N SER A 359 -12.43 3.92 10.67
CA SER A 359 -12.87 3.61 12.04
C SER A 359 -11.95 2.67 12.82
N LEU A 360 -10.78 2.33 12.27
CA LEU A 360 -9.81 1.41 12.89
C LEU A 360 -9.38 1.89 14.29
N ASP A 361 -9.57 1.04 15.31
CA ASP A 361 -9.08 1.28 16.67
C ASP A 361 -7.63 0.77 16.81
N VAL A 362 -6.67 1.66 16.59
CA VAL A 362 -5.23 1.37 16.62
C VAL A 362 -4.75 0.88 17.98
N LEU A 363 -5.39 1.29 19.08
CA LEU A 363 -4.94 1.02 20.45
C LEU A 363 -5.63 -0.19 21.10
N SER A 364 -6.63 -0.79 20.47
CA SER A 364 -7.32 -1.97 20.97
C SER A 364 -6.35 -3.15 21.21
N ASN A 365 -6.56 -3.87 22.32
CA ASN A 365 -5.77 -5.07 22.69
C ASN A 365 -6.10 -6.24 21.75
N GLY A 366 -5.45 -6.26 20.58
CA GLY A 366 -5.48 -7.37 19.62
C GLY A 366 -4.20 -7.54 18.80
N GLY A 367 -3.22 -6.64 18.96
CA GLY A 367 -2.06 -6.53 18.08
C GLY A 367 -0.78 -7.15 18.61
N VAL A 368 -0.79 -8.42 19.02
CA VAL A 368 0.47 -9.17 19.15
C VAL A 368 0.65 -9.94 17.86
N LEU A 369 1.72 -9.69 17.09
CA LEU A 369 2.07 -10.59 16.00
C LEU A 369 2.24 -12.00 16.58
N PRO A 370 1.54 -13.03 16.09
CA PRO A 370 1.76 -14.36 16.61
C PRO A 370 3.22 -14.76 16.35
N SER A 371 3.92 -15.26 17.37
CA SER A 371 5.36 -15.58 17.34
C SER A 371 5.79 -16.59 16.25
N ARG A 372 4.83 -17.27 15.61
CA ARG A 372 5.03 -18.07 14.37
C ARG A 372 5.30 -17.23 13.11
N PHE A 373 5.15 -15.90 13.17
CA PHE A 373 5.15 -15.00 12.01
C PHE A 373 6.33 -14.03 11.94
N LYS A 374 7.35 -14.20 12.81
CA LYS A 374 8.66 -13.51 12.75
C LYS A 374 9.35 -13.54 11.38
N ASN A 375 8.93 -14.44 10.50
CA ASN A 375 9.44 -14.58 9.15
C ASN A 375 8.59 -13.90 8.05
N LYS A 376 7.39 -13.35 8.34
CA LYS A 376 6.42 -12.92 7.30
C LYS A 376 6.24 -11.40 7.13
N LEU A 377 6.59 -10.59 8.13
CA LEU A 377 6.69 -9.12 8.01
C LEU A 377 8.07 -8.66 7.53
N GLN A 378 8.97 -9.60 7.25
CA GLN A 378 10.26 -9.26 6.68
C GLN A 378 10.02 -8.51 5.36
N GLN A 379 10.68 -7.36 5.22
CA GLN A 379 11.10 -6.85 3.92
C GLN A 379 11.46 -8.04 3.03
N ILE A 380 11.11 -8.01 1.74
CA ILE A 380 11.49 -9.06 0.79
C ILE A 380 12.97 -9.38 0.99
N ASN A 381 13.25 -10.47 1.71
CA ASN A 381 14.58 -10.78 2.19
C ASN A 381 15.24 -11.61 1.11
N VAL A 382 15.75 -10.93 0.08
CA VAL A 382 16.52 -11.61 -0.96
C VAL A 382 17.86 -11.98 -0.37
N THR A 383 18.07 -13.27 -0.12
CA THR A 383 19.38 -13.82 0.23
C THR A 383 20.24 -13.86 -1.05
N SER A 384 20.68 -12.71 -1.54
CA SER A 384 21.54 -12.63 -2.73
C SER A 384 23.00 -12.77 -2.33
N THR A 385 23.59 -13.94 -2.57
CA THR A 385 25.03 -14.03 -2.83
C THR A 385 25.26 -13.64 -4.28
N TYR A 386 25.16 -12.35 -4.60
CA TYR A 386 25.62 -11.82 -5.88
C TYR A 386 26.68 -10.74 -5.65
N SER A 387 27.82 -10.95 -6.31
CA SER A 387 28.86 -9.96 -6.49
C SER A 387 28.27 -8.72 -7.16
N SER A 388 28.78 -7.57 -6.74
CA SER A 388 28.48 -6.20 -7.19
C SER A 388 28.69 -5.93 -8.69
N SER A 389 27.97 -6.60 -9.58
CA SER A 389 27.70 -6.11 -10.92
C SER A 389 26.27 -5.58 -10.94
N VAL A 390 26.14 -4.26 -10.91
CA VAL A 390 24.87 -3.55 -11.13
C VAL A 390 24.29 -4.07 -12.44
N SER A 391 23.19 -4.82 -12.41
CA SER A 391 22.45 -5.15 -13.63
C SER A 391 21.82 -3.87 -14.14
N ASP A 392 21.87 -3.64 -15.46
CA ASP A 392 21.26 -2.45 -16.09
C ASP A 392 19.75 -2.33 -15.80
N TYR A 393 19.12 -3.45 -15.43
CA TYR A 393 17.69 -3.59 -15.17
C TYR A 393 17.40 -4.13 -13.77
N VAL A 394 16.24 -3.78 -13.24
CA VAL A 394 15.67 -4.30 -12.00
C VAL A 394 14.28 -4.89 -12.24
N PRO A 395 13.84 -5.87 -11.44
CA PRO A 395 12.49 -6.43 -11.57
C PRO A 395 11.45 -5.43 -11.07
N LEU A 396 10.44 -5.12 -11.88
CA LEU A 396 9.36 -4.18 -11.55
C LEU A 396 8.04 -4.88 -11.24
N GLY A 397 7.90 -6.13 -11.67
CA GLY A 397 6.76 -6.99 -11.35
C GLY A 397 7.11 -8.45 -11.61
N ILE A 398 6.39 -9.36 -10.99
CA ILE A 398 6.63 -10.81 -11.04
C ILE A 398 5.31 -11.56 -11.11
N TRP A 399 5.32 -12.70 -11.82
CA TRP A 399 4.26 -13.70 -11.78
C TRP A 399 4.72 -14.92 -11.01
N ILE A 400 3.86 -15.41 -10.13
CA ILE A 400 4.14 -16.58 -9.29
C ILE A 400 3.07 -17.63 -9.56
N ILE A 401 3.49 -18.87 -9.74
CA ILE A 401 2.63 -20.04 -9.91
C ILE A 401 2.91 -21.03 -8.77
N ASN A 402 1.88 -21.73 -8.29
CA ASN A 402 2.06 -22.74 -7.25
C ASN A 402 2.59 -24.05 -7.83
N TRP A 403 3.28 -24.82 -7.01
CA TRP A 403 3.80 -26.12 -7.43
C TRP A 403 2.71 -27.08 -7.91
N SER A 404 1.51 -27.03 -7.32
CA SER A 404 0.36 -27.85 -7.73
C SER A 404 -0.22 -27.47 -9.09
N ASP A 405 0.02 -26.23 -9.55
CA ASP A 405 -0.41 -25.75 -10.87
C ASP A 405 0.62 -26.14 -11.96
N ILE A 406 1.80 -26.62 -11.58
CA ILE A 406 2.83 -27.16 -12.49
C ILE A 406 2.85 -28.69 -12.40
N PHE A 407 2.80 -29.26 -11.20
CA PHE A 407 2.93 -30.69 -10.95
C PHE A 407 1.66 -31.26 -10.34
N PRO A 408 0.81 -31.98 -11.11
CA PRO A 408 -0.47 -32.49 -10.62
C PRO A 408 -0.36 -33.45 -9.42
N TRP A 409 0.75 -34.18 -9.28
CA TRP A 409 1.00 -35.08 -8.14
C TRP A 409 1.39 -34.34 -6.85
N MET A 410 1.61 -33.02 -6.92
CA MET A 410 1.73 -32.13 -5.76
C MET A 410 0.38 -31.48 -5.44
N SER A 411 -0.71 -32.21 -5.66
CA SER A 411 -2.09 -31.77 -5.42
C SER A 411 -2.31 -31.28 -3.99
N MET A 412 -2.88 -30.09 -3.87
CA MET A 412 -3.23 -29.41 -2.61
C MET A 412 -4.70 -28.99 -2.57
N GLY A 413 -5.24 -28.87 -1.35
CA GLY A 413 -6.50 -28.21 -1.03
C GLY A 413 -6.24 -26.91 -0.27
N PHE A 414 -6.81 -25.81 -0.77
CA PHE A 414 -6.55 -24.46 -0.27
C PHE A 414 -7.78 -23.89 0.43
N MET A 415 -7.62 -23.52 1.70
CA MET A 415 -8.68 -22.85 2.45
C MET A 415 -8.78 -21.38 2.02
N ASN A 416 -9.94 -20.99 1.50
CA ASN A 416 -10.21 -19.63 1.01
C ASN A 416 -10.81 -18.74 2.10
N ASP A 417 -11.24 -19.32 3.22
CA ASP A 417 -11.83 -18.58 4.32
C ASP A 417 -10.79 -17.67 4.98
N VAL A 418 -11.24 -16.49 5.38
CA VAL A 418 -10.44 -15.48 6.09
C VAL A 418 -11.06 -15.35 7.47
N ASP A 419 -10.80 -16.35 8.32
CA ASP A 419 -11.37 -16.41 9.67
C ASP A 419 -10.67 -15.44 10.65
N SER A 420 -11.36 -15.13 11.74
CA SER A 420 -11.10 -14.05 12.71
C SER A 420 -9.79 -14.15 13.51
N SER A 421 -9.13 -15.30 13.55
CA SER A 421 -7.84 -15.47 14.25
C SER A 421 -6.64 -15.11 13.38
N GLU A 422 -6.72 -15.31 12.06
CA GLU A 422 -5.68 -14.92 11.10
C GLU A 422 -5.95 -13.54 10.46
N SER A 423 -7.17 -13.03 10.54
CA SER A 423 -7.49 -11.61 10.29
C SER A 423 -6.74 -10.63 11.21
N GLN A 424 -6.19 -11.11 12.33
CA GLN A 424 -5.35 -10.32 13.25
C GLN A 424 -4.11 -9.74 12.57
N MET A 425 -3.52 -10.44 11.58
CA MET A 425 -2.36 -9.93 10.85
C MET A 425 -2.74 -8.75 9.95
N ALA A 426 -3.85 -8.92 9.23
CA ALA A 426 -4.41 -7.89 8.37
C ALA A 426 -4.83 -6.65 9.17
N ASP A 427 -5.56 -6.87 10.26
CA ASP A 427 -5.94 -5.84 11.23
C ASP A 427 -4.71 -5.12 11.79
N TYR A 428 -3.67 -5.86 12.20
CA TYR A 428 -2.43 -5.25 12.70
C TYR A 428 -1.73 -4.39 11.64
N ILE A 429 -1.63 -4.87 10.39
CA ILE A 429 -1.03 -4.09 9.30
C ILE A 429 -1.82 -2.82 9.02
N LEU A 430 -3.16 -2.90 9.00
CA LEU A 430 -4.04 -1.75 8.85
C LEU A 430 -3.88 -0.76 10.00
N LYS A 431 -3.74 -1.24 11.24
CA LYS A 431 -3.49 -0.39 12.42
C LYS A 431 -2.13 0.29 12.35
N VAL A 432 -1.07 -0.39 11.90
CA VAL A 432 0.24 0.23 11.67
C VAL A 432 0.13 1.35 10.64
N ARG A 433 -0.55 1.11 9.51
CA ARG A 433 -0.77 2.12 8.46
C ARG A 433 -1.56 3.31 8.99
N CYS A 434 -2.66 3.05 9.69
CA CYS A 434 -3.51 4.06 10.32
C CYS A 434 -2.68 4.91 11.30
N MET A 435 -1.84 4.30 12.15
CA MET A 435 -0.97 5.03 13.07
C MET A 435 0.05 5.92 12.36
N ILE A 436 0.66 5.47 11.26
CA ILE A 436 1.59 6.28 10.47
C ILE A 436 0.89 7.55 9.95
N GLN A 437 -0.33 7.40 9.46
CA GLN A 437 -1.14 8.50 8.93
C GLN A 437 -1.63 9.43 10.05
N ASP A 438 -2.10 8.87 11.18
CA ASP A 438 -2.52 9.63 12.35
C ASP A 438 -1.36 10.49 12.88
N LEU A 439 -0.17 9.91 13.07
CA LEU A 439 1.01 10.63 13.54
C LEU A 439 1.45 11.74 12.57
N SER A 440 1.37 11.48 11.26
CA SER A 440 1.66 12.49 10.23
C SER A 440 0.67 13.65 10.25
N THR A 441 -0.63 13.32 10.32
CA THR A 441 -1.74 14.28 10.35
C THR A 441 -1.66 15.14 11.61
N LEU A 442 -1.49 14.52 12.78
CA LEU A 442 -1.34 15.23 14.04
C LEU A 442 -0.10 16.12 14.04
N ASN A 443 1.06 15.64 13.57
CA ASN A 443 2.24 16.49 13.41
C ASN A 443 1.94 17.73 12.54
N THR A 444 1.19 17.57 11.45
CA THR A 444 0.78 18.68 10.57
C THR A 444 -0.14 19.66 11.27
N ILE A 445 -1.16 19.17 11.98
CA ILE A 445 -2.11 19.99 12.75
C ILE A 445 -1.36 20.86 13.77
N TYR A 446 -0.52 20.26 14.61
CA TYR A 446 0.14 20.98 15.69
C TYR A 446 1.22 21.93 15.17
N ASN A 447 1.93 21.60 14.10
CA ASN A 447 2.83 22.57 13.44
C ASN A 447 2.06 23.75 12.83
N THR A 448 0.90 23.51 12.21
CA THR A 448 0.04 24.57 11.68
C THR A 448 -0.51 25.46 12.80
N PHE A 449 -0.85 24.86 13.94
CA PHE A 449 -1.27 25.59 15.14
C PHE A 449 -0.12 26.45 15.71
N VAL A 450 1.10 25.91 15.82
CA VAL A 450 2.30 26.67 16.26
C VAL A 450 2.54 27.85 15.33
N ALA A 451 2.48 27.63 14.01
CA ALA A 451 2.63 28.69 13.01
C ALA A 451 1.54 29.76 13.12
N SER A 452 0.40 29.45 13.75
CA SER A 452 -0.67 30.41 13.98
C SER A 452 -0.39 31.37 15.14
N ASN A 453 0.65 31.15 15.94
CA ASN A 453 1.05 32.03 17.04
C ASN A 453 -0.10 32.36 18.02
N ILE A 454 -0.97 31.38 18.26
CA ILE A 454 -2.08 31.49 19.21
C ILE A 454 -1.54 31.13 20.60
N ASN A 455 -1.84 31.96 21.61
CA ASN A 455 -1.44 31.68 22.98
C ASN A 455 -2.27 30.51 23.56
N LEU A 456 -1.59 29.57 24.23
CA LEU A 456 -2.15 28.35 24.81
C LEU A 456 -2.84 28.53 26.18
N ASP A 457 -2.85 29.74 26.77
CA ASP A 457 -3.40 30.03 28.11
C ASP A 457 -4.86 29.57 28.36
N PHE A 458 -5.60 29.22 27.31
CA PHE A 458 -6.99 28.78 27.37
C PHE A 458 -7.18 27.26 27.47
N CYS A 459 -6.15 26.47 27.20
CA CYS A 459 -6.22 25.03 27.09
C CYS A 459 -5.18 24.34 27.97
N GLN A 460 -5.36 23.04 28.22
CA GLN A 460 -4.35 22.25 28.91
C GLN A 460 -3.33 21.72 27.90
N LEU A 461 -2.38 22.58 27.51
CA LEU A 461 -1.25 22.19 26.67
C LEU A 461 -0.03 23.08 26.97
N LYS A 462 1.10 22.46 27.31
CA LYS A 462 2.33 23.21 27.64
C LYS A 462 3.05 23.74 26.40
N SER A 463 3.11 22.93 25.34
CA SER A 463 3.81 23.27 24.12
C SER A 463 3.28 22.47 22.93
N ALA A 464 2.65 23.17 21.99
CA ALA A 464 2.20 22.57 20.73
C ALA A 464 3.38 22.09 19.85
N SER A 465 4.53 22.78 19.89
CA SER A 465 5.71 22.38 19.14
C SER A 465 6.32 21.08 19.66
N GLN A 466 6.42 20.91 20.99
CA GLN A 466 6.90 19.65 21.58
C GLN A 466 5.95 18.47 21.28
N VAL A 467 4.65 18.71 21.20
CA VAL A 467 3.68 17.69 20.78
C VAL A 467 3.87 17.31 19.32
N ALA A 468 4.06 18.28 18.41
CA ALA A 468 4.37 18.00 17.01
C ALA A 468 5.66 17.17 16.85
N ASP A 469 6.75 17.58 17.50
CA ASP A 469 8.03 16.85 17.50
C ASP A 469 7.89 15.42 18.06
N SER A 470 7.03 15.25 19.07
CA SER A 470 6.71 13.94 19.65
C SER A 470 6.03 13.02 18.62
N PHE A 471 5.03 13.51 17.87
CA PHE A 471 4.36 12.72 16.84
C PHE A 471 5.31 12.34 15.70
N LYS A 472 6.12 13.28 15.23
CA LYS A 472 7.18 13.01 14.24
C LYS A 472 8.16 11.95 14.72
N SER A 473 8.64 12.07 15.96
CA SER A 473 9.58 11.11 16.55
C SER A 473 8.97 9.71 16.70
N ALA A 474 7.71 9.62 17.10
CA ALA A 474 6.98 8.36 17.20
C ALA A 474 6.76 7.73 15.82
N GLN A 475 6.50 8.54 14.78
CA GLN A 475 6.35 8.05 13.41
C GLN A 475 7.65 7.42 12.92
N ILE A 476 8.79 8.09 13.11
CA ILE A 476 10.11 7.56 12.77
C ILE A 476 10.38 6.26 13.53
N LYS A 477 10.02 6.18 14.82
CA LYS A 477 10.16 4.97 15.62
C LYS A 477 9.27 3.84 15.09
N LEU A 478 8.03 4.11 14.70
CA LEU A 478 7.16 3.11 14.09
C LEU A 478 7.78 2.55 12.80
N CYS A 479 8.20 3.43 11.89
CA CYS A 479 8.82 3.03 10.62
C CYS A 479 10.12 2.24 10.81
N ASN A 480 10.91 2.55 11.83
CA ASN A 480 12.16 1.85 12.15
C ASN A 480 11.97 0.50 12.87
N ASN A 481 10.73 0.14 13.26
CA ASN A 481 10.44 -1.06 14.03
C ASN A 481 9.28 -1.87 13.41
N LEU A 482 8.97 -1.69 12.12
CA LEU A 482 7.84 -2.35 11.43
C LEU A 482 7.94 -3.89 11.49
N GLU A 483 9.14 -4.42 11.64
CA GLU A 483 9.43 -5.84 11.79
C GLU A 483 9.12 -6.40 13.18
N LYS A 484 8.79 -5.55 14.16
CA LYS A 484 8.55 -5.95 15.56
C LYS A 484 7.06 -6.16 15.85
N GLU A 485 6.78 -7.14 16.71
CA GLU A 485 5.42 -7.52 17.10
C GLU A 485 4.72 -6.46 17.96
N ASP A 486 5.49 -5.57 18.58
CA ASP A 486 5.06 -4.49 19.44
C ASP A 486 5.34 -3.12 18.83
N ALA A 487 5.48 -3.00 17.50
CA ALA A 487 5.83 -1.76 16.80
C ALA A 487 4.89 -0.58 17.15
N ILE A 488 3.58 -0.82 17.13
CA ILE A 488 2.54 0.15 17.54
C ILE A 488 2.78 0.59 18.98
N LYS A 489 3.04 -0.36 19.87
CA LYS A 489 3.27 -0.10 21.29
C LYS A 489 4.58 0.68 21.50
N ILE A 490 5.67 0.30 20.84
CA ILE A 490 6.95 1.02 20.88
C ILE A 490 6.76 2.48 20.44
N ALA A 491 6.04 2.69 19.33
CA ALA A 491 5.75 4.02 18.82
C ALA A 491 4.88 4.81 19.79
N PHE A 492 3.79 4.22 20.29
CA PHE A 492 2.90 4.86 21.25
C PHE A 492 3.62 5.20 22.55
N ASP A 493 4.40 4.27 23.10
CA ASP A 493 5.14 4.45 24.35
C ASP A 493 6.23 5.52 24.23
N SER A 494 6.70 5.78 23.01
CA SER A 494 7.67 6.82 22.72
C SER A 494 7.14 8.25 22.67
N LEU A 495 5.81 8.42 22.61
CA LEU A 495 5.17 9.72 22.67
C LEU A 495 5.38 10.37 24.05
N SER A 496 5.44 11.70 24.09
CA SER A 496 5.34 12.48 25.33
C SER A 496 3.98 12.26 26.00
N GLN A 497 3.84 12.56 27.29
CA GLN A 497 2.57 12.37 28.00
C GLN A 497 1.43 13.19 27.38
N ASP A 498 1.70 14.46 27.03
CA ASP A 498 0.74 15.34 26.37
C ASP A 498 0.30 14.73 25.01
N ALA A 499 1.25 14.26 24.20
CA ALA A 499 0.96 13.64 22.91
C ALA A 499 0.23 12.30 23.03
N LYS A 500 0.49 11.50 24.09
CA LYS A 500 -0.26 10.26 24.38
C LYS A 500 -1.72 10.55 24.66
N SER A 501 -2.03 11.56 25.48
CA SER A 501 -3.41 11.95 25.78
C SER A 501 -4.15 12.39 24.53
N ILE A 502 -3.52 13.24 23.73
CA ILE A 502 -4.07 13.71 22.45
C ILE A 502 -4.33 12.53 21.50
N TYR A 503 -3.35 11.64 21.32
CA TYR A 503 -3.49 10.50 20.40
C TYR A 503 -4.61 9.54 20.82
N LYS A 504 -4.80 9.31 22.14
CA LYS A 504 -5.93 8.51 22.64
C LYS A 504 -7.27 9.11 22.21
N HIS A 505 -7.45 10.42 22.41
CA HIS A 505 -8.68 11.10 22.01
C HIS A 505 -8.86 11.15 20.49
N TRP A 506 -7.78 11.29 19.71
CA TRP A 506 -7.83 11.16 18.26
C TRP A 506 -8.33 9.77 17.84
N ASN A 507 -7.75 8.71 18.40
CA ASN A 507 -8.13 7.32 18.11
C ASN A 507 -9.56 6.99 18.58
N GLU A 508 -10.00 7.51 19.72
CA GLU A 508 -11.37 7.37 20.24
C GLU A 508 -12.42 8.09 19.38
N ASN A 509 -12.03 9.14 18.67
CA ASN A 509 -12.87 9.94 17.78
C ASN A 509 -12.40 9.75 16.33
N SER A 510 -12.34 8.49 15.88
CA SER A 510 -11.82 8.07 14.58
C SER A 510 -12.39 8.83 13.37
N PHE A 511 -13.64 9.32 13.45
CA PHE A 511 -14.25 10.15 12.40
C PHE A 511 -13.47 11.46 12.12
N LEU A 512 -12.64 11.94 13.05
CA LEU A 512 -11.75 13.08 12.83
C LEU A 512 -10.74 12.82 11.70
N ARG A 513 -10.40 11.56 11.43
CA ARG A 513 -9.55 11.15 10.31
C ARG A 513 -10.17 11.45 8.95
N ASN A 514 -11.50 11.55 8.87
CA ASN A 514 -12.21 11.92 7.64
C ASN A 514 -12.04 13.41 7.30
N ALA A 515 -11.45 14.23 8.17
CA ALA A 515 -11.22 15.65 7.93
C ALA A 515 -9.98 15.89 7.05
N GLU A 516 -9.75 15.07 6.03
CA GLU A 516 -8.57 15.11 5.17
C GLU A 516 -8.39 16.47 4.48
N LEU A 517 -9.51 17.14 4.14
CA LEU A 517 -9.55 18.51 3.61
C LEU A 517 -10.05 19.54 4.63
N GLY A 518 -9.94 19.23 5.92
CA GLY A 518 -10.46 20.02 7.03
C GLY A 518 -11.95 19.80 7.28
N PHE A 519 -12.51 20.66 8.13
CA PHE A 519 -13.94 20.69 8.48
C PHE A 519 -14.66 21.79 7.72
N GLY A 520 -15.73 21.43 7.04
CA GLY A 520 -16.74 22.37 6.55
C GLY A 520 -17.58 22.85 7.72
N ILE A 521 -17.78 24.17 7.84
CA ILE A 521 -18.58 24.78 8.89
C ILE A 521 -19.99 25.02 8.35
N MET A 522 -21.00 24.41 8.97
CA MET A 522 -22.42 24.59 8.64
C MET A 522 -23.16 25.31 9.76
N ILE A 523 -23.94 26.31 9.38
CA ILE A 523 -24.76 27.16 10.22
C ILE A 523 -26.16 27.17 9.61
N GLY A 524 -27.01 26.23 10.02
CA GLY A 524 -28.23 25.93 9.29
C GLY A 524 -27.91 25.46 7.87
N ASP A 525 -28.35 26.23 6.87
CA ASP A 525 -28.07 26.04 5.43
C ASP A 525 -26.97 26.96 4.89
N HIS A 526 -26.21 27.64 5.77
CA HIS A 526 -25.15 28.57 5.40
C HIS A 526 -23.76 28.05 5.83
N SER A 527 -22.72 28.55 5.18
CA SER A 527 -21.31 28.29 5.48
C SER A 527 -20.47 29.57 5.32
N PRO A 528 -19.39 29.80 6.09
CA PRO A 528 -18.54 30.98 5.95
C PRO A 528 -17.87 31.04 4.58
N SER A 529 -18.20 32.06 3.81
CA SER A 529 -17.54 32.38 2.54
C SER A 529 -16.12 32.90 2.77
N ASN A 530 -15.35 33.07 1.69
CA ASN A 530 -14.03 33.69 1.75
C ASN A 530 -14.09 35.24 1.86
N HIS A 531 -15.28 35.84 1.96
CA HIS A 531 -15.44 37.29 2.07
C HIS A 531 -15.34 37.75 3.53
N ILE A 532 -14.34 38.60 3.81
CA ILE A 532 -14.16 39.21 5.13
C ILE A 532 -14.97 40.51 5.19
N ILE A 533 -15.92 40.57 6.12
CA ILE A 533 -16.75 41.75 6.41
C ILE A 533 -15.97 42.77 7.24
N ASP A 534 -15.21 42.30 8.24
CA ASP A 534 -14.46 43.16 9.18
C ASP A 534 -13.31 42.41 9.85
N ASN A 535 -12.26 43.13 10.26
CA ASN A 535 -11.06 42.62 10.93
C ASN A 535 -10.65 43.53 12.11
N PRO A 536 -11.42 43.57 13.20
CA PRO A 536 -11.11 44.43 14.33
C PRO A 536 -9.83 43.96 15.03
N THR A 537 -8.98 44.92 15.40
CA THR A 537 -7.69 44.65 16.09
C THR A 537 -7.77 44.83 17.61
N PHE A 538 -8.86 45.41 18.12
CA PHE A 538 -9.08 45.71 19.53
C PHE A 538 -10.46 45.18 20.00
N PRO A 539 -10.58 44.61 21.21
CA PRO A 539 -9.54 44.40 22.23
C PRO A 539 -8.58 43.23 21.93
N HIS A 540 -8.92 42.38 20.95
CA HIS A 540 -8.08 41.29 20.43
C HIS A 540 -8.28 41.19 18.91
N PRO A 541 -7.30 40.73 18.13
CA PRO A 541 -7.48 40.52 16.69
C PRO A 541 -8.58 39.50 16.39
N GLU A 542 -9.52 39.89 15.53
CA GLU A 542 -10.57 39.03 15.00
C GLU A 542 -10.65 39.13 13.48
N ALA A 543 -11.22 38.10 12.86
CA ALA A 543 -11.61 38.09 11.47
C ALA A 543 -13.09 37.66 11.35
N ILE A 544 -13.89 38.48 10.70
CA ILE A 544 -15.33 38.27 10.54
C ILE A 544 -15.64 37.96 9.08
N TYR A 545 -16.07 36.73 8.82
CA TYR A 545 -16.41 36.24 7.49
C TYR A 545 -17.92 36.29 7.28
N GLU A 546 -18.35 36.64 6.07
CA GLU A 546 -19.75 36.54 5.65
C GLU A 546 -20.17 35.08 5.49
N SER A 547 -21.34 34.72 5.99
CA SER A 547 -21.94 33.40 5.76
C SER A 547 -22.83 33.44 4.52
N SER A 548 -22.69 32.46 3.63
CA SER A 548 -23.49 32.34 2.40
C SER A 548 -24.11 30.95 2.30
N TYR A 549 -25.19 30.83 1.51
CA TYR A 549 -25.90 29.57 1.30
C TYR A 549 -24.95 28.46 0.79
N CYS A 550 -24.95 27.32 1.46
CA CYS A 550 -24.15 26.14 1.11
C CYS A 550 -25.07 25.01 0.69
N SER A 551 -24.88 24.49 -0.53
CA SER A 551 -25.69 23.40 -1.10
C SER A 551 -25.36 22.00 -0.55
N TYR A 552 -24.77 21.91 0.65
CA TYR A 552 -24.42 20.65 1.27
C TYR A 552 -25.69 19.89 1.70
N ASN A 553 -25.90 18.70 1.14
CA ASN A 553 -27.07 17.84 1.41
C ASN A 553 -26.64 16.46 1.95
N GLN A 554 -25.89 16.46 3.05
CA GLN A 554 -25.37 15.29 3.78
C GLN A 554 -24.26 14.50 3.10
N ASN A 555 -24.16 14.49 1.76
CA ASN A 555 -23.08 13.77 1.05
C ASN A 555 -22.39 14.61 -0.05
N ASN A 556 -22.90 15.81 -0.38
CA ASN A 556 -22.27 16.67 -1.37
C ASN A 556 -21.11 17.48 -0.77
N TYR A 557 -20.02 16.82 -0.42
CA TYR A 557 -18.83 17.46 0.17
C TYR A 557 -18.21 18.52 -0.76
N SER A 558 -18.38 18.38 -2.08
CA SER A 558 -17.93 19.36 -3.07
C SER A 558 -18.57 20.75 -2.90
N ALA A 559 -19.71 20.84 -2.19
CA ALA A 559 -20.35 22.10 -1.85
C ALA A 559 -19.42 23.03 -1.04
N PHE A 560 -18.50 22.46 -0.25
CA PHE A 560 -17.55 23.23 0.53
C PHE A 560 -16.39 23.80 -0.28
N ARG A 561 -16.24 23.47 -1.57
CA ARG A 561 -15.05 23.82 -2.38
C ARG A 561 -14.60 25.27 -2.24
N SER A 562 -15.54 26.22 -2.20
CA SER A 562 -15.33 27.68 -2.18
C SER A 562 -15.54 28.34 -0.82
N PHE A 563 -15.82 27.56 0.22
CA PHE A 563 -16.04 28.06 1.58
C PHE A 563 -14.77 27.94 2.42
N VAL A 564 -14.78 28.61 3.57
CA VAL A 564 -13.74 28.50 4.60
C VAL A 564 -13.80 27.14 5.27
N LYS A 565 -12.63 26.54 5.53
CA LYS A 565 -12.47 25.29 6.29
C LYS A 565 -11.75 25.58 7.61
N ALA A 566 -11.95 24.71 8.58
CA ALA A 566 -11.22 24.75 9.85
C ALA A 566 -10.60 23.39 10.18
N PHE A 567 -9.58 23.42 11.03
CA PHE A 567 -8.86 22.25 11.52
C PHE A 567 -9.15 22.04 13.01
N PRO A 568 -9.30 20.78 13.46
CA PRO A 568 -9.46 20.46 14.85
C PRO A 568 -8.15 20.70 15.60
N PHE A 569 -8.25 21.11 16.85
CA PHE A 569 -7.17 21.16 17.82
C PHE A 569 -7.67 20.49 19.10
N ILE A 570 -6.91 19.51 19.59
CA ILE A 570 -7.25 18.74 20.79
C ILE A 570 -6.27 19.12 21.91
N ASP A 571 -6.75 19.32 23.13
CA ASP A 571 -5.86 19.51 24.28
C ASP A 571 -5.64 18.22 25.07
N THR A 572 -4.83 18.27 26.13
CA THR A 572 -4.52 17.06 26.93
C THR A 572 -5.69 16.52 27.76
N ASN A 573 -6.77 17.28 27.91
CA ASN A 573 -8.02 16.84 28.55
C ASN A 573 -9.01 16.22 27.55
N GLY A 574 -8.71 16.29 26.24
CA GLY A 574 -9.63 15.87 25.18
C GLY A 574 -10.62 16.94 24.76
N ASP A 575 -10.42 18.20 25.17
CA ASP A 575 -11.24 19.31 24.70
C ASP A 575 -10.89 19.61 23.23
N ILE A 576 -11.91 19.77 22.39
CA ILE A 576 -11.76 19.99 20.96
C ILE A 576 -12.13 21.43 20.62
N TYR A 577 -11.25 22.10 19.89
CA TYR A 577 -11.43 23.43 19.32
C TYR A 577 -11.22 23.37 17.82
N ALA A 578 -11.59 24.42 17.10
CA ALA A 578 -11.26 24.55 15.69
C ALA A 578 -10.48 25.84 15.43
N PHE A 579 -9.49 25.77 14.55
CA PHE A 579 -8.75 26.94 14.05
C PHE A 579 -8.77 26.95 12.53
N GLY A 580 -8.78 28.12 11.92
CA GLY A 580 -9.00 28.25 10.48
C GLY A 580 -8.26 29.45 9.90
N PRO A 581 -8.83 30.11 8.87
CA PRO A 581 -8.14 31.13 8.09
C PRO A 581 -7.70 32.32 8.96
N SER A 582 -6.73 33.08 8.45
CA SER A 582 -6.05 34.14 9.21
C SER A 582 -5.31 33.63 10.47
N SER A 583 -5.08 32.32 10.59
CA SER A 583 -4.41 31.69 11.73
C SER A 583 -5.11 31.94 13.07
N MET A 584 -6.44 31.82 13.09
CA MET A 584 -7.27 32.18 14.25
C MET A 584 -8.18 31.03 14.69
N LEU A 585 -8.59 31.04 15.97
CA LEU A 585 -9.54 30.09 16.54
C LEU A 585 -10.98 30.48 16.19
N LEU A 586 -11.81 29.49 15.86
CA LEU A 586 -13.24 29.67 15.71
C LEU A 586 -13.81 30.13 17.06
N ARG A 587 -14.42 31.31 17.08
CA ARG A 587 -14.96 31.93 18.29
C ARG A 587 -16.47 31.77 18.36
N LYS A 588 -17.16 32.17 17.29
CA LYS A 588 -18.63 32.24 17.27
C LYS A 588 -19.16 32.20 15.85
N VAL A 589 -20.34 31.63 15.69
CA VAL A 589 -21.10 31.61 14.44
C VAL A 589 -22.43 32.33 14.60
N TYR A 590 -22.92 32.90 13.52
CA TYR A 590 -24.24 33.49 13.36
C TYR A 590 -24.76 33.15 11.96
N SER A 591 -26.07 33.29 11.73
CA SER A 591 -26.68 33.00 10.42
C SER A 591 -26.04 33.77 9.27
N ASP A 592 -25.58 35.00 9.51
CA ASP A 592 -25.02 35.92 8.52
C ASP A 592 -23.49 36.07 8.57
N ARG A 593 -22.83 35.60 9.63
CA ARG A 593 -21.37 35.78 9.80
C ARG A 593 -20.72 34.76 10.72
N THR A 594 -19.43 34.53 10.52
CA THR A 594 -18.56 33.69 11.35
C THR A 594 -17.38 34.48 11.87
N ILE A 595 -17.06 34.36 13.16
CA ILE A 595 -15.99 35.10 13.82
C ILE A 595 -14.86 34.16 14.23
N PHE A 596 -13.65 34.47 13.78
CA PHE A 596 -12.41 33.87 14.27
C PHE A 596 -11.63 34.88 15.11
N THR A 597 -10.86 34.42 16.10
CA THR A 597 -10.09 35.27 17.02
C THR A 597 -8.70 34.72 17.33
N LYS A 598 -7.74 35.61 17.61
CA LYS A 598 -6.45 35.22 18.22
C LYS A 598 -6.54 34.96 19.73
N LYS A 599 -7.64 35.37 20.38
CA LYS A 599 -7.81 35.20 21.83
C LYS A 599 -8.39 33.83 22.17
N GLY A 600 -7.53 32.90 22.57
CA GLY A 600 -7.98 31.52 22.84
C GLY A 600 -9.00 31.35 23.96
N SER A 601 -9.00 32.22 24.99
CA SER A 601 -9.91 32.06 26.16
C SER A 601 -11.40 32.27 25.87
N ILE A 602 -11.73 32.68 24.64
CA ILE A 602 -13.11 32.84 24.17
C ILE A 602 -13.41 31.94 22.96
N ALA A 603 -12.51 31.01 22.64
CA ALA A 603 -12.69 30.08 21.53
C ALA A 603 -13.86 29.13 21.78
N MET A 604 -14.52 28.74 20.69
CA MET A 604 -15.63 27.80 20.71
C MET A 604 -15.12 26.40 21.00
N LYS A 605 -15.59 25.81 22.09
CA LYS A 605 -15.40 24.40 22.41
C LYS A 605 -16.43 23.55 21.66
N LEU A 606 -15.98 22.46 21.07
CA LEU A 606 -16.76 21.56 20.22
C LEU A 606 -16.97 20.21 20.92
N THR A 607 -18.13 19.61 20.70
CA THR A 607 -18.48 18.28 21.22
C THR A 607 -18.58 17.27 20.06
N PRO A 608 -17.91 16.12 20.15
CA PRO A 608 -18.03 15.07 19.14
C PRO A 608 -19.40 14.39 19.17
N ASP A 609 -20.09 14.37 18.03
CA ASP A 609 -21.27 13.53 17.77
C ASP A 609 -20.81 12.32 16.96
N LYS A 610 -20.41 11.25 17.66
CA LYS A 610 -19.86 10.03 17.03
C LYS A 610 -20.88 9.32 16.13
N ALA A 611 -22.18 9.46 16.42
CA ALA A 611 -23.23 8.81 15.63
C ALA A 611 -23.38 9.47 14.25
N LYS A 612 -23.16 10.78 14.17
CA LYS A 612 -23.19 11.53 12.91
C LYS A 612 -21.81 11.74 12.29
N GLY A 613 -20.74 11.44 13.01
CA GLY A 613 -19.36 11.66 12.56
C GLY A 613 -19.03 13.14 12.37
N ILE A 614 -19.55 14.02 13.25
CA ILE A 614 -19.34 15.47 13.17
C ILE A 614 -18.89 16.05 14.52
N LEU A 615 -18.30 17.24 14.47
CA LEU A 615 -18.14 18.09 15.64
C LEU A 615 -19.32 19.07 15.71
N SER A 616 -19.83 19.33 16.91
CA SER A 616 -21.00 20.20 17.08
C SER A 616 -20.85 21.18 18.23
N ASN A 617 -21.51 22.32 18.07
CA ASN A 617 -21.82 23.30 19.10
C ASN A 617 -23.27 23.77 18.82
N GLU A 618 -24.00 24.27 19.81
CA GLU A 618 -25.45 24.59 19.70
C GLU A 618 -25.83 25.27 18.37
N ASP A 619 -24.98 26.19 17.89
CA ASP A 619 -25.20 27.00 16.69
C ASP A 619 -24.44 26.53 15.42
N ALA A 620 -23.56 25.52 15.51
CA ALA A 620 -22.69 25.10 14.40
C ALA A 620 -22.44 23.58 14.32
N GLN A 621 -22.33 23.09 13.08
CA GLN A 621 -21.85 21.74 12.78
C GLN A 621 -20.57 21.82 11.96
N LEU A 622 -19.56 21.09 12.38
CA LEU A 622 -18.29 20.93 11.67
C LEU A 622 -18.25 19.53 11.08
N ILE A 623 -18.31 19.47 9.75
CA ILE A 623 -18.38 18.25 8.97
C ILE A 623 -16.99 17.91 8.43
N PRO A 624 -16.42 16.73 8.74
CA PRO A 624 -15.14 16.33 8.18
C PRO A 624 -15.28 16.14 6.67
N ILE A 625 -14.37 16.73 5.90
CA ILE A 625 -14.39 16.67 4.44
C ILE A 625 -13.36 15.64 3.95
N PRO A 626 -13.80 14.53 3.33
CA PRO A 626 -12.89 13.50 2.83
C PRO A 626 -12.11 13.99 1.62
N TYR A 627 -10.97 13.35 1.37
CA TYR A 627 -10.06 13.69 0.27
C TYR A 627 -10.73 13.58 -1.10
N SER A 628 -11.62 12.61 -1.29
CA SER A 628 -12.37 12.39 -2.53
C SER A 628 -13.29 13.55 -2.92
N ALA A 629 -13.62 14.46 -2.00
CA ALA A 629 -14.48 15.60 -2.28
C ALA A 629 -13.90 16.61 -3.29
N ALA A 630 -12.58 16.57 -3.50
CA ALA A 630 -11.86 17.47 -4.39
C ALA A 630 -11.37 16.79 -5.68
N GLU A 631 -11.71 15.51 -5.89
CA GLU A 631 -11.30 14.76 -7.08
C GLU A 631 -11.85 15.42 -8.37
N GLY A 632 -10.96 15.65 -9.34
CA GLY A 632 -11.31 16.19 -10.65
C GLY A 632 -11.80 17.65 -10.63
N MET A 633 -11.61 18.40 -9.54
CA MET A 633 -12.07 19.77 -9.41
C MET A 633 -11.09 20.66 -8.66
N SER A 634 -11.20 21.97 -8.90
CA SER A 634 -10.44 22.96 -8.15
C SER A 634 -10.95 23.13 -6.73
N TRP A 635 -10.04 23.12 -5.76
CA TRP A 635 -10.34 23.20 -4.33
C TRP A 635 -9.65 24.38 -3.66
N PHE A 636 -10.37 25.12 -2.81
CA PHE A 636 -9.80 26.18 -1.97
C PHE A 636 -9.52 25.68 -0.56
N GLY A 637 -8.36 26.03 0.00
CA GLY A 637 -7.95 25.67 1.36
C GLY A 637 -6.91 24.56 1.44
N GLN A 638 -6.53 24.23 2.67
CA GLN A 638 -5.43 23.32 3.00
C GLN A 638 -5.95 21.91 3.35
N GLY A 639 -5.22 20.88 2.91
CA GLY A 639 -5.39 19.51 3.38
C GLY A 639 -4.65 19.26 4.71
N MET A 640 -5.21 18.39 5.55
CA MET A 640 -4.63 17.99 6.85
C MET A 640 -3.72 16.77 6.76
N GLY A 641 -3.97 15.91 5.78
CA GLY A 641 -3.36 14.60 5.63
C GLY A 641 -4.27 13.67 4.84
N LYS A 642 -3.80 12.44 4.62
CA LYS A 642 -4.56 11.34 4.02
C LYS A 642 -4.73 10.23 5.05
N SER A 643 -5.97 9.82 5.27
CA SER A 643 -6.33 8.64 6.04
C SER A 643 -6.34 7.40 5.16
N ILE A 644 -6.64 6.23 5.73
CA ILE A 644 -6.49 4.96 5.01
C ILE A 644 -7.52 4.81 3.89
N SER A 645 -8.67 5.46 4.01
CA SER A 645 -9.74 5.46 3.00
C SER A 645 -9.37 6.17 1.70
N SER A 646 -8.43 7.12 1.71
CA SER A 646 -8.07 7.88 0.49
C SER A 646 -7.10 7.14 -0.43
N PHE A 647 -6.67 5.94 -0.07
CA PHE A 647 -5.85 5.07 -0.90
C PHE A 647 -6.74 4.20 -1.77
N SER A 648 -7.20 4.74 -2.91
CA SER A 648 -8.07 4.01 -3.86
C SER A 648 -7.49 2.65 -4.26
N SER A 649 -6.17 2.55 -4.45
CA SER A 649 -5.49 1.29 -4.76
C SER A 649 -5.67 0.21 -3.68
N LEU A 650 -5.71 0.58 -2.40
CA LEU A 650 -5.98 -0.34 -1.29
C LEU A 650 -7.43 -0.80 -1.34
N THR A 651 -8.36 0.14 -1.48
CA THR A 651 -9.80 -0.14 -1.56
C THR A 651 -10.13 -1.02 -2.77
N ASP A 652 -9.55 -0.74 -3.94
CA ASP A 652 -9.71 -1.53 -5.17
C ASP A 652 -9.11 -2.93 -5.02
N GLN A 653 -7.94 -3.06 -4.39
CA GLN A 653 -7.33 -4.37 -4.09
C GLN A 653 -8.20 -5.19 -3.15
N LEU A 654 -8.76 -4.58 -2.11
CA LEU A 654 -9.67 -5.24 -1.18
C LEU A 654 -10.97 -5.68 -1.87
N HIS A 655 -11.57 -4.82 -2.70
CA HIS A 655 -12.75 -5.17 -3.49
C HIS A 655 -12.48 -6.28 -4.50
N LYS A 656 -11.37 -6.21 -5.24
CA LYS A 656 -10.96 -7.25 -6.21
C LYS A 656 -10.76 -8.59 -5.51
N LEU A 657 -10.09 -8.58 -4.36
CA LEU A 657 -9.87 -9.78 -3.56
C LEU A 657 -11.18 -10.34 -3.01
N ARG A 658 -12.05 -9.48 -2.48
CA ARG A 658 -13.39 -9.86 -1.99
C ARG A 658 -14.20 -10.53 -3.09
N ASP A 659 -14.21 -9.95 -4.28
CA ASP A 659 -14.92 -10.49 -5.44
C ASP A 659 -14.33 -11.81 -5.91
N GLU A 660 -12.99 -11.94 -5.93
CA GLU A 660 -12.31 -13.19 -6.24
C GLU A 660 -12.70 -14.29 -5.24
N LEU A 661 -12.57 -14.03 -3.94
CA LEU A 661 -12.84 -15.00 -2.88
C LEU A 661 -14.33 -15.36 -2.77
N SER A 662 -15.25 -14.43 -3.05
CA SER A 662 -16.70 -14.69 -3.04
C SER A 662 -17.16 -15.70 -4.10
N ARG A 663 -16.42 -15.80 -5.21
CA ARG A 663 -16.72 -16.74 -6.30
C ARG A 663 -16.28 -18.17 -5.96
N LEU A 664 -15.28 -18.30 -5.09
CA LEU A 664 -14.72 -19.57 -4.67
C LEU A 664 -15.60 -20.26 -3.61
N ASN A 665 -15.44 -21.57 -3.50
CA ASN A 665 -15.97 -22.31 -2.36
C ASN A 665 -15.04 -22.14 -1.15
N MET A 666 -15.40 -22.64 0.02
CA MET A 666 -14.58 -22.58 1.24
C MET A 666 -13.18 -23.20 1.01
N CYS A 667 -13.11 -24.23 0.17
CA CYS A 667 -11.84 -24.84 -0.23
C CYS A 667 -11.74 -24.92 -1.77
N THR A 668 -10.59 -24.55 -2.31
CA THR A 668 -10.24 -24.77 -3.72
C THR A 668 -9.32 -25.98 -3.82
N LEU A 669 -9.66 -26.94 -4.68
CA LEU A 669 -8.78 -28.07 -4.97
C LEU A 669 -7.95 -27.77 -6.22
N SER A 670 -6.64 -27.89 -6.11
CA SER A 670 -5.74 -27.73 -7.27
C SER A 670 -5.96 -28.77 -8.37
N SER A 671 -6.44 -29.96 -8.02
CA SER A 671 -6.81 -31.02 -8.98
C SER A 671 -7.91 -30.59 -9.95
N ASP A 672 -8.79 -29.66 -9.57
CA ASP A 672 -9.84 -29.14 -10.45
C ASP A 672 -9.26 -28.30 -11.62
N SER A 673 -8.00 -27.88 -11.55
CA SER A 673 -7.31 -27.19 -12.64
C SER A 673 -6.86 -28.13 -13.77
N TRP A 674 -6.90 -29.44 -13.56
CA TRP A 674 -6.34 -30.45 -14.47
C TRP A 674 -7.43 -31.32 -15.11
N PRO A 675 -7.38 -31.57 -16.43
CA PRO A 675 -8.24 -32.56 -17.07
C PRO A 675 -7.97 -33.97 -16.51
N GLU A 676 -9.01 -34.77 -16.28
CA GLU A 676 -8.86 -36.16 -15.79
C GLU A 676 -8.00 -37.03 -16.73
N ASN A 677 -8.05 -36.74 -18.04
CA ASN A 677 -7.30 -37.41 -19.08
C ASN A 677 -5.93 -36.78 -19.38
N TRP A 678 -5.47 -35.84 -18.56
CA TRP A 678 -4.14 -35.27 -18.70
C TRP A 678 -3.06 -36.33 -18.49
N THR A 679 -1.97 -36.21 -19.26
CA THR A 679 -0.79 -37.09 -19.19
C THR A 679 0.48 -36.24 -19.18
N TYR A 680 1.61 -36.80 -18.72
CA TYR A 680 2.89 -36.09 -18.67
C TYR A 680 3.41 -35.60 -20.04
N GLU A 681 2.89 -36.16 -21.14
CA GLU A 681 3.18 -35.76 -22.52
C GLU A 681 2.29 -34.61 -23.01
N SER A 682 1.24 -34.28 -22.26
CA SER A 682 0.37 -33.16 -22.58
C SER A 682 1.14 -31.85 -22.40
N PRO A 683 1.16 -30.96 -23.41
CA PRO A 683 1.85 -29.68 -23.29
C PRO A 683 1.16 -28.82 -22.21
N TYR A 684 1.93 -28.02 -21.49
CA TYR A 684 1.32 -26.95 -20.70
C TYR A 684 0.70 -25.92 -21.63
N HIS A 685 -0.26 -25.18 -21.08
CA HIS A 685 -0.81 -24.00 -21.72
C HIS A 685 -0.65 -22.84 -20.76
N LEU A 686 0.26 -21.93 -21.07
CA LEU A 686 0.65 -20.82 -20.20
C LEU A 686 -0.57 -20.06 -19.67
N ARG A 687 -1.52 -19.75 -20.56
CA ARG A 687 -2.77 -19.01 -20.25
C ARG A 687 -3.77 -19.79 -19.41
N LYS A 688 -3.61 -21.11 -19.26
CA LYS A 688 -4.45 -21.94 -18.40
C LYS A 688 -3.86 -22.08 -16.99
N LEU A 689 -2.59 -21.71 -16.80
CA LEU A 689 -1.96 -21.76 -15.49
C LEU A 689 -2.44 -20.58 -14.64
N LYS A 690 -2.89 -20.88 -13.42
CA LYS A 690 -3.31 -19.88 -12.45
C LYS A 690 -2.06 -19.19 -11.90
N SER A 691 -1.82 -17.96 -12.34
CA SER A 691 -0.71 -17.14 -11.84
C SER A 691 -1.20 -16.02 -10.94
N SER A 692 -0.31 -15.58 -10.06
CA SER A 692 -0.49 -14.47 -9.14
C SER A 692 0.52 -13.38 -9.49
N TYR A 693 0.06 -12.15 -9.65
CA TYR A 693 0.93 -11.01 -9.97
C TYR A 693 1.29 -10.22 -8.72
N ILE A 694 2.55 -9.77 -8.66
CA ILE A 694 3.10 -8.86 -7.65
C ILE A 694 3.97 -7.83 -8.37
N GLY A 695 3.67 -6.54 -8.28
CA GLY A 695 4.47 -5.52 -8.97
C GLY A 695 4.30 -4.09 -8.45
N ILE A 696 5.34 -3.30 -8.73
CA ILE A 696 5.42 -1.84 -8.54
C ILE A 696 4.76 -1.12 -9.74
N VAL A 697 4.63 -1.84 -10.85
CA VAL A 697 3.90 -1.41 -12.06
C VAL A 697 2.61 -2.22 -12.19
N GLU A 698 1.70 -1.78 -13.05
CA GLU A 698 0.47 -2.53 -13.32
C GLU A 698 0.77 -3.87 -14.02
N GLU A 699 -0.14 -4.83 -13.82
CA GLU A 699 -0.05 -6.15 -14.43
C GLU A 699 -0.20 -6.07 -15.96
N ILE A 700 0.85 -6.49 -16.68
CA ILE A 700 0.81 -6.58 -18.14
C ILE A 700 0.20 -7.92 -18.55
N LYS A 701 -1.10 -7.92 -18.86
CA LYS A 701 -1.89 -9.14 -19.16
C LYS A 701 -1.55 -9.83 -20.49
N THR A 702 -0.62 -9.33 -21.29
CA THR A 702 -0.39 -9.84 -22.65
C THR A 702 0.13 -11.28 -22.71
N ILE A 703 0.78 -11.77 -21.65
CA ILE A 703 1.41 -13.10 -21.61
C ILE A 703 0.58 -14.10 -20.79
N PHE A 704 0.13 -13.71 -19.60
CA PHE A 704 -0.59 -14.58 -18.65
C PHE A 704 -2.12 -14.36 -18.62
N GLY A 705 -2.65 -13.45 -19.44
CA GLY A 705 -4.08 -13.06 -19.45
C GLY A 705 -4.98 -13.76 -20.45
#